data_AF-W9XLN4-F1
#
_entry.id   AF-W9XLN4-F1
#
_cell.length_a   1.000
_cell.length_b   1.000
_cell.length_c   1.000
_cell.angle_alpha   90.00
_cell.angle_beta   90.00
_cell.angle_gamma   90.00
#
_symmetry.space_group_name_H-M   'P 1'
#
loop_
_entity.id
_entity.type
_entity.pdbx_description
1 polymer ?
#
loop_
_entity_poly.entity_id
_entity_poly.type
_entity_poly.pdbx_seq_one_letter_code
_entity_poly.pdbx_strand_id
1 'polypeptide(L)'
;MVTATSVAIDADLAYACLKSVPNHQGPAIRLLNSLRTYLEFQSTKDYLPDPPSGYLFSAVDLDAGLDNVLAKVQQEGYDSEYDMQADIFALLTAARDRHLLWFGDLMGTFTFKRPASLVAVSSDGEQTPQVYISSDLVFADNRGSFVPVTGYTPSPVESINGLDVVSFLLARSWESSCPDPDALWNELLLSLAGPGKFTYPTHYPGAFTNVTLANGTTREYRNIAIVNVAMHGVASGEDAYAVFCPEANVVATMSTAASSTVPSMSTPAQSNSPIISDHARLVIKHSADSVAGYYLSEPGLTDVAILKVSNFKPSTTVPANYEGEFQMVVQKFLDAALRTGKRKLIIDLQSNTGGFIDLGTDLFAQLFPTIPPNSKSNMRAHLGLQILGNVASSIVATAEMTSNGDHGAEEENRYVPLAFQTVVDPESRNFADFQSFYGPQQLNGGQFTAFFQNNYTDPVSSDYQGQGIIITGTNNRTGFRQPFAPQDIVVLTDGLCGSTCAVLSEQLKNHGGVQFISIGGRPQPGPMQAVGDTKGAQIFPQDKIAIWVDLFRSREQNPLLDEANGTIWENFTDVPILRASYGSVGVNGRNNFRIGDKTQTPLQFTYEAADCRLWWTREMLYDGAFLWARVARMAFKERRGTQFNSKYCVTNSTGHPTSLSGGWKPGTFGPQQPPPNAKAVLEGWKLDGRPLGSVLNAVNAELK
;
A
#
# COMPACT_ATOMS: atom_id res chain seq x y z
N MET A 1 -8.61 27.24 15.16
CA MET A 1 -8.06 27.45 13.80
C MET A 1 -9.23 27.45 12.84
N VAL A 2 -9.36 28.51 12.03
CA VAL A 2 -10.43 28.63 11.03
C VAL A 2 -10.19 27.56 9.97
N THR A 3 -11.01 26.51 9.98
CA THR A 3 -11.05 25.51 8.92
C THR A 3 -11.37 26.22 7.61
N ALA A 4 -10.46 26.19 6.64
CA ALA A 4 -10.80 26.58 5.28
C ALA A 4 -12.02 25.74 4.86
N THR A 5 -13.15 26.37 4.59
CA THR A 5 -14.34 25.70 4.08
C THR A 5 -13.99 25.07 2.74
N SER A 6 -13.86 23.74 2.70
CA SER A 6 -13.72 22.99 1.46
C SER A 6 -14.99 23.22 0.63
N VAL A 7 -14.84 23.80 -0.56
CA VAL A 7 -15.97 24.00 -1.48
C VAL A 7 -16.36 22.66 -2.08
N ALA A 8 -17.65 22.33 -2.01
CA ALA A 8 -18.21 21.15 -2.67
C ALA A 8 -19.17 21.60 -3.77
N ILE A 9 -19.05 20.97 -4.94
CA ILE A 9 -19.94 21.16 -6.09
C ILE A 9 -20.55 19.83 -6.50
N ASP A 10 -21.49 19.86 -7.43
CA ASP A 10 -22.09 18.63 -7.96
C ASP A 10 -21.06 17.81 -8.74
N ALA A 11 -21.08 16.49 -8.56
CA ALA A 11 -20.09 15.60 -9.18
C ALA A 11 -20.14 15.62 -10.71
N ASP A 12 -21.34 15.78 -11.29
CA ASP A 12 -21.53 15.88 -12.74
C ASP A 12 -20.97 17.18 -13.32
N LEU A 13 -21.11 18.30 -12.61
CA LEU A 13 -20.50 19.57 -12.97
C LEU A 13 -18.96 19.49 -12.94
N ALA A 14 -18.40 18.90 -11.89
CA ALA A 14 -16.96 18.67 -11.78
C ALA A 14 -16.45 17.78 -12.93
N TYR A 15 -17.15 16.68 -13.21
CA TYR A 15 -16.80 15.79 -14.31
C TYR A 15 -16.90 16.47 -15.67
N ALA A 16 -17.93 17.28 -15.92
CA ALA A 16 -18.07 18.07 -17.14
C ALA A 16 -16.91 19.07 -17.32
N CYS A 17 -16.43 19.66 -16.22
CA CYS A 17 -15.24 20.51 -16.22
C CYS A 17 -13.96 19.73 -16.59
N LEU A 18 -13.74 18.54 -16.02
CA LEU A 18 -12.60 17.69 -16.38
C LEU A 18 -12.64 17.28 -17.85
N LYS A 19 -13.84 16.96 -18.34
CA LYS A 19 -14.11 16.54 -19.73
C LYS A 19 -14.02 17.67 -20.75
N SER A 20 -14.04 18.94 -20.35
CA SER A 20 -13.89 20.06 -21.27
C SER A 20 -12.42 20.42 -21.54
N VAL A 21 -11.48 19.88 -20.75
CA VAL A 21 -10.05 20.16 -20.87
C VAL A 21 -9.45 19.44 -22.09
N PRO A 22 -8.90 20.18 -23.09
CA PRO A 22 -8.37 19.58 -24.31
C PRO A 22 -7.10 18.77 -24.06
N ASN A 23 -6.91 17.68 -24.82
CA ASN A 23 -5.67 16.91 -24.82
C ASN A 23 -4.70 17.47 -25.88
N HIS A 24 -3.58 18.05 -25.44
CA HIS A 24 -2.57 18.60 -26.34
C HIS A 24 -1.49 17.56 -26.65
N GLN A 25 -1.34 17.19 -27.94
CA GLN A 25 -0.46 16.09 -28.36
C GLN A 25 0.99 16.22 -27.89
N GLY A 26 1.61 17.39 -28.05
CA GLY A 26 3.01 17.60 -27.71
C GLY A 26 3.32 17.34 -26.22
N PRO A 27 2.64 18.04 -25.28
CA PRO A 27 2.72 17.75 -23.85
C PRO A 27 2.44 16.28 -23.49
N ALA A 28 1.39 15.69 -24.06
CA ALA A 28 1.02 14.30 -23.83
C ALA A 28 2.13 13.31 -24.23
N ILE A 29 2.72 13.47 -25.41
CA ILE A 29 3.83 12.63 -25.88
C ILE A 29 5.05 12.78 -24.97
N ARG A 30 5.38 14.01 -24.52
CA ARG A 30 6.49 14.22 -23.57
C ARG A 30 6.28 13.48 -22.26
N LEU A 31 5.06 13.55 -21.71
CA LEU A 31 4.70 12.84 -20.49
C LEU A 31 4.86 11.32 -20.66
N LEU A 32 4.32 10.75 -21.73
CA LEU A 32 4.37 9.31 -22.00
C LEU A 32 5.80 8.80 -22.19
N ASN A 33 6.63 9.54 -22.93
CA ASN A 33 8.04 9.18 -23.14
C ASN A 33 8.83 9.19 -21.83
N SER A 34 8.56 10.16 -20.95
CA SER A 34 9.23 10.23 -19.65
C SER A 34 8.71 9.15 -18.69
N LEU A 35 7.39 8.92 -18.62
CA LEU A 35 6.80 7.82 -17.85
C LEU A 35 7.41 6.46 -18.21
N ARG A 36 7.69 6.21 -19.50
CA ARG A 36 8.36 4.97 -19.94
C ARG A 36 9.68 4.73 -19.20
N THR A 37 10.48 5.77 -18.96
CA THR A 37 11.75 5.63 -18.23
C THR A 37 11.53 5.36 -16.74
N TYR A 38 10.45 5.86 -16.14
CA TYR A 38 10.12 5.60 -14.74
C TYR A 38 9.69 4.14 -14.56
N LEU A 39 8.92 3.59 -15.52
CA LEU A 39 8.49 2.19 -15.50
C LEU A 39 9.66 1.20 -15.54
N GLU A 40 10.84 1.58 -16.07
CA GLU A 40 12.02 0.71 -16.04
C GLU A 40 12.48 0.37 -14.62
N PHE A 41 12.21 1.26 -13.65
CA PHE A 41 12.51 1.06 -12.23
C PHE A 41 11.46 0.21 -11.50
N GLN A 42 10.34 -0.15 -12.15
CA GLN A 42 9.36 -1.07 -11.57
C GLN A 42 9.93 -2.49 -11.55
N SER A 43 10.38 -2.95 -10.38
CA SER A 43 11.07 -4.23 -10.23
C SER A 43 10.22 -5.46 -10.54
N THR A 44 8.90 -5.30 -10.61
CA THR A 44 7.98 -6.39 -10.98
C THR A 44 7.66 -6.42 -12.47
N LYS A 45 8.14 -5.47 -13.27
CA LYS A 45 7.75 -5.28 -14.69
C LYS A 45 7.90 -6.56 -15.52
N ASP A 46 9.03 -7.27 -15.43
CA ASP A 46 9.29 -8.48 -16.24
C ASP A 46 8.46 -9.70 -15.80
N TYR A 47 7.80 -9.64 -14.65
CA TYR A 47 6.92 -10.71 -14.17
C TYR A 47 5.45 -10.49 -14.55
N LEU A 48 5.03 -9.26 -14.83
CA LEU A 48 3.62 -8.94 -15.09
C LEU A 48 3.05 -9.56 -16.38
N PRO A 49 3.80 -9.70 -17.50
CA PRO A 49 3.28 -10.32 -18.72
C PRO A 49 3.06 -11.84 -18.62
N ASP A 50 3.81 -12.52 -17.76
CA ASP A 50 3.67 -13.95 -17.48
C ASP A 50 3.84 -14.21 -15.97
N PRO A 51 2.79 -13.91 -15.17
CA PRO A 51 2.92 -13.91 -13.73
C PRO A 51 2.98 -15.34 -13.17
N PRO A 52 3.78 -15.59 -12.12
CA PRO A 52 3.85 -16.87 -11.43
C PRO A 52 2.48 -17.40 -10.97
N SER A 53 2.35 -18.73 -10.81
CA SER A 53 1.06 -19.40 -10.59
C SER A 53 0.27 -18.97 -9.35
N GLY A 54 0.95 -18.37 -8.36
CA GLY A 54 0.33 -17.82 -7.15
C GLY A 54 -0.40 -16.50 -7.36
N TYR A 55 -0.18 -15.82 -8.49
CA TYR A 55 -0.78 -14.53 -8.78
C TYR A 55 -2.29 -14.65 -9.08
N LEU A 56 -3.07 -13.70 -8.55
CA LEU A 56 -4.53 -13.77 -8.54
C LEU A 56 -5.22 -13.02 -9.69
N PHE A 57 -4.46 -12.27 -10.48
CA PHE A 57 -4.97 -11.39 -11.53
C PHE A 57 -4.41 -11.76 -12.90
N SER A 58 -5.01 -11.19 -13.93
CA SER A 58 -4.53 -11.32 -15.30
C SER A 58 -3.13 -10.73 -15.46
N ALA A 59 -2.40 -11.27 -16.43
CA ALA A 59 -1.17 -10.67 -16.91
C ALA A 59 -1.40 -9.25 -17.43
N VAL A 60 -0.38 -8.40 -17.31
CA VAL A 60 -0.38 -7.03 -17.81
C VAL A 60 0.96 -6.73 -18.47
N ASP A 61 0.90 -6.17 -19.67
CA ASP A 61 2.05 -5.62 -20.36
C ASP A 61 2.01 -4.09 -20.27
N LEU A 62 2.89 -3.52 -19.45
CA LEU A 62 2.96 -2.08 -19.23
C LEU A 62 3.49 -1.33 -20.45
N ASP A 63 4.40 -1.92 -21.22
CA ASP A 63 4.98 -1.27 -22.41
C ASP A 63 3.95 -1.22 -23.53
N ALA A 64 3.31 -2.36 -23.82
CA ALA A 64 2.27 -2.43 -24.84
C ALA A 64 1.07 -1.54 -24.47
N GLY A 65 0.70 -1.49 -23.18
CA GLY A 65 -0.32 -0.57 -22.69
C GLY A 65 0.04 0.89 -22.94
N LEU A 66 1.28 1.28 -22.68
CA LEU A 66 1.75 2.65 -22.89
C LEU A 66 1.89 3.00 -24.38
N ASP A 67 2.29 2.04 -25.22
CA ASP A 67 2.29 2.16 -26.69
C ASP A 67 0.88 2.43 -27.22
N ASN A 68 -0.15 1.76 -26.69
CA ASN A 68 -1.54 1.99 -27.07
C ASN A 68 -2.00 3.41 -26.72
N VAL A 69 -1.66 3.90 -25.53
CA VAL A 69 -1.96 5.28 -25.12
C VAL A 69 -1.26 6.27 -26.03
N LEU A 70 0.03 6.05 -26.34
CA LEU A 70 0.82 6.90 -27.24
C LEU A 70 0.25 6.95 -28.65
N ALA A 71 -0.12 5.80 -29.23
CA ALA A 71 -0.72 5.72 -30.55
C ALA A 71 -2.05 6.49 -30.62
N LYS A 72 -2.86 6.40 -29.56
CA LYS A 72 -4.13 7.14 -29.46
C LYS A 72 -3.92 8.65 -29.36
N VAL A 73 -2.91 9.12 -28.61
CA VAL A 73 -2.52 10.54 -28.60
C VAL A 73 -2.09 11.02 -30.00
N GLN A 74 -1.24 10.26 -30.68
CA GLN A 74 -0.73 10.61 -32.02
C GLN A 74 -1.84 10.72 -33.08
N GLN A 75 -2.95 10.01 -32.87
CA GLN A 75 -4.12 10.03 -33.74
C GLN A 75 -5.19 11.04 -33.31
N GLU A 76 -4.92 11.88 -32.30
CA GLU A 76 -5.89 12.81 -31.71
C GLU A 76 -7.16 12.10 -31.20
N GLY A 77 -7.00 10.87 -30.71
CA GLY A 77 -8.12 9.97 -30.36
C GLY A 77 -8.68 10.14 -28.94
N TYR A 78 -8.25 11.17 -28.19
CA TYR A 78 -8.76 11.47 -26.85
C TYR A 78 -9.67 12.69 -26.87
N ASP A 79 -10.88 12.56 -26.35
CA ASP A 79 -11.84 13.67 -26.28
C ASP A 79 -11.40 14.76 -25.28
N SER A 80 -10.60 14.38 -24.28
CA SER A 80 -10.13 15.29 -23.23
C SER A 80 -8.84 14.80 -22.58
N GLU A 81 -8.07 15.71 -22.00
CA GLU A 81 -6.88 15.39 -21.20
C GLU A 81 -7.18 14.41 -20.06
N TYR A 82 -8.35 14.54 -19.43
CA TYR A 82 -8.80 13.64 -18.37
C TYR A 82 -8.87 12.16 -18.83
N ASP A 83 -9.30 11.90 -20.06
CA ASP A 83 -9.42 10.53 -20.57
C ASP A 83 -8.05 9.88 -20.76
N MET A 84 -7.08 10.64 -21.23
CA MET A 84 -5.70 10.16 -21.36
C MET A 84 -5.11 9.84 -20.00
N GLN A 85 -5.25 10.75 -19.02
CA GLN A 85 -4.75 10.52 -17.66
C GLN A 85 -5.45 9.33 -17.00
N ALA A 86 -6.75 9.17 -17.21
CA ALA A 86 -7.52 8.02 -16.72
C ALA A 86 -7.07 6.70 -17.36
N ASP A 87 -6.77 6.66 -18.66
CA ASP A 87 -6.25 5.47 -19.35
C ASP A 87 -4.85 5.10 -18.81
N ILE A 88 -3.97 6.07 -18.54
CA ILE A 88 -2.67 5.84 -17.89
C ILE A 88 -2.86 5.28 -16.48
N PHE A 89 -3.71 5.92 -15.65
CA PHE A 89 -3.98 5.47 -14.29
C PHE A 89 -4.54 4.04 -14.25
N ALA A 90 -5.45 3.70 -15.17
CA ALA A 90 -6.02 2.38 -15.28
C ALA A 90 -4.98 1.32 -15.65
N LEU A 91 -4.07 1.63 -16.58
CA LEU A 91 -2.96 0.75 -16.95
C LEU A 91 -2.06 0.42 -15.74
N LEU A 92 -1.64 1.45 -15.00
CA LEU A 92 -0.80 1.25 -13.82
C LEU A 92 -1.53 0.49 -12.70
N THR A 93 -2.82 0.78 -12.50
CA THR A 93 -3.66 0.06 -11.53
C THR A 93 -3.80 -1.43 -11.86
N ALA A 94 -3.82 -1.78 -13.15
CA ALA A 94 -3.92 -3.17 -13.60
C ALA A 94 -2.72 -4.02 -13.19
N ALA A 95 -1.53 -3.42 -12.99
CA ALA A 95 -0.35 -4.12 -12.49
C ALA A 95 -0.48 -4.63 -11.05
N ARG A 96 -1.53 -4.21 -10.32
CA ARG A 96 -1.82 -4.59 -8.93
C ARG A 96 -0.64 -4.42 -7.97
N ASP A 97 0.00 -3.27 -8.07
CA ASP A 97 1.06 -2.87 -7.16
C ASP A 97 0.81 -1.46 -6.65
N ARG A 98 0.55 -1.30 -5.35
CA ARG A 98 0.30 0.01 -4.73
C ARG A 98 1.55 0.89 -4.68
N HIS A 99 2.75 0.35 -4.87
CA HIS A 99 3.95 1.16 -5.08
C HIS A 99 4.06 1.71 -6.50
N LEU A 100 3.37 1.12 -7.48
CA LEU A 100 3.32 1.64 -8.86
C LEU A 100 2.14 2.62 -8.99
N LEU A 101 2.44 3.92 -8.98
CA LEU A 101 1.41 4.94 -9.13
C LEU A 101 1.90 6.15 -9.92
N TRP A 102 1.00 6.66 -10.74
CA TRP A 102 1.01 8.01 -11.28
C TRP A 102 -0.43 8.51 -11.28
N PHE A 103 -0.72 9.54 -10.51
CA PHE A 103 -2.05 10.16 -10.49
C PHE A 103 -1.94 11.57 -11.04
N GLY A 104 -2.50 11.77 -12.24
CA GLY A 104 -2.29 13.00 -13.01
C GLY A 104 -2.83 14.25 -12.33
N ASP A 105 -2.17 15.37 -12.60
CA ASP A 105 -2.50 16.72 -12.12
C ASP A 105 -3.99 17.07 -12.29
N LEU A 106 -4.53 16.88 -13.50
CA LEU A 106 -5.93 17.16 -13.81
C LEU A 106 -6.88 16.24 -13.03
N MET A 107 -6.57 14.95 -12.88
CA MET A 107 -7.40 14.02 -12.11
C MET A 107 -7.52 14.44 -10.63
N GLY A 108 -6.49 15.08 -10.08
CA GLY A 108 -6.48 15.55 -8.70
C GLY A 108 -7.26 16.84 -8.45
N THR A 109 -7.73 17.53 -9.49
CA THR A 109 -8.52 18.78 -9.38
C THR A 109 -9.74 18.63 -8.47
N PHE A 110 -10.40 17.46 -8.52
CA PHE A 110 -11.61 17.17 -7.76
C PHE A 110 -11.51 15.84 -7.02
N THR A 111 -12.01 15.81 -5.78
CA THR A 111 -12.20 14.55 -5.03
C THR A 111 -13.68 14.19 -5.06
N PHE A 112 -14.03 13.12 -5.78
CA PHE A 112 -15.40 12.63 -5.81
C PHE A 112 -15.80 11.99 -4.48
N LYS A 113 -17.05 12.21 -4.06
CA LYS A 113 -17.59 11.67 -2.82
C LYS A 113 -19.04 11.25 -2.97
N ARG A 114 -19.34 10.02 -2.54
CA ARG A 114 -20.70 9.56 -2.22
C ARG A 114 -20.98 9.95 -0.77
N PRO A 115 -22.09 10.65 -0.45
CA PRO A 115 -22.45 10.97 0.94
C PRO A 115 -23.05 9.77 1.69
N ALA A 116 -22.45 8.60 1.51
CA ALA A 116 -22.80 7.33 2.14
C ALA A 116 -21.55 6.46 2.29
N SER A 117 -21.54 5.60 3.31
CA SER A 117 -20.51 4.56 3.49
C SER A 117 -21.19 3.23 3.75
N LEU A 118 -20.55 2.14 3.33
CA LEU A 118 -21.08 0.78 3.47
C LEU A 118 -20.21 -0.04 4.42
N VAL A 119 -20.82 -1.03 5.05
CA VAL A 119 -20.17 -2.06 5.88
C VAL A 119 -20.72 -3.42 5.51
N ALA A 120 -19.90 -4.46 5.58
CA ALA A 120 -20.35 -5.85 5.44
C ALA A 120 -20.21 -6.52 6.81
N VAL A 121 -21.33 -6.94 7.40
CA VAL A 121 -21.33 -7.59 8.72
C VAL A 121 -22.14 -8.89 8.72
N SER A 122 -21.64 -9.86 9.46
CA SER A 122 -22.34 -11.06 9.85
C SER A 122 -23.19 -10.79 11.09
N SER A 123 -24.37 -11.40 11.13
CA SER A 123 -25.33 -11.28 12.25
C SER A 123 -24.83 -11.97 13.51
N ASP A 124 -24.05 -13.04 13.38
CA ASP A 124 -23.54 -13.87 14.49
C ASP A 124 -22.03 -14.13 14.43
N GLY A 125 -21.36 -13.74 13.34
CA GLY A 125 -19.95 -14.03 13.09
C GLY A 125 -19.69 -15.36 12.38
N GLU A 126 -20.74 -16.11 12.03
CA GLU A 126 -20.69 -17.40 11.34
C GLU A 126 -21.38 -17.31 9.97
N GLN A 127 -22.55 -16.67 9.90
CA GLN A 127 -23.31 -16.44 8.67
C GLN A 127 -22.55 -15.54 7.71
N THR A 128 -22.71 -15.78 6.41
CA THR A 128 -22.18 -14.91 5.36
C THR A 128 -22.62 -13.46 5.60
N PRO A 129 -21.71 -12.48 5.57
CA PRO A 129 -22.04 -11.10 5.87
C PRO A 129 -22.96 -10.49 4.81
N GLN A 130 -23.88 -9.64 5.26
CA GLN A 130 -24.70 -8.78 4.39
C GLN A 130 -24.16 -7.35 4.41
N VAL A 131 -24.38 -6.62 3.32
CA VAL A 131 -23.95 -5.22 3.19
C VAL A 131 -25.02 -4.30 3.76
N TYR A 132 -24.63 -3.32 4.56
CA TYR A 132 -25.50 -2.31 5.15
C TYR A 132 -24.96 -0.91 4.90
N ILE A 133 -25.86 0.07 4.91
CA ILE A 133 -25.47 1.47 5.05
C ILE A 133 -24.91 1.65 6.46
N SER A 134 -23.66 2.10 6.57
CA SER A 134 -22.95 2.22 7.85
C SER A 134 -23.73 3.04 8.89
N SER A 135 -24.35 4.14 8.47
CA SER A 135 -25.16 5.03 9.32
C SER A 135 -26.40 4.36 9.91
N ASP A 136 -26.81 3.20 9.37
CA ASP A 136 -27.90 2.42 9.93
C ASP A 136 -27.43 1.48 11.06
N LEU A 137 -26.13 1.21 11.14
CA LEU A 137 -25.53 0.35 12.18
C LEU A 137 -24.85 1.15 13.27
N VAL A 138 -24.08 2.17 12.89
CA VAL A 138 -23.21 2.97 13.76
C VAL A 138 -23.19 4.43 13.32
N PHE A 139 -22.97 5.36 14.25
CA PHE A 139 -22.71 6.76 13.96
C PHE A 139 -21.57 7.28 14.84
N ALA A 140 -20.84 8.30 14.38
CA ALA A 140 -19.83 8.96 15.19
C ALA A 140 -20.51 9.95 16.15
N ASP A 141 -20.21 9.84 17.44
CA ASP A 141 -20.65 10.80 18.45
C ASP A 141 -19.84 12.11 18.37
N ASN A 142 -20.14 13.06 19.26
CA ASN A 142 -19.45 14.36 19.31
C ASN A 142 -17.95 14.26 19.64
N ARG A 143 -17.47 13.08 20.05
CA ARG A 143 -16.06 12.79 20.34
C ARG A 143 -15.39 12.04 19.18
N GLY A 144 -16.08 11.83 18.06
CA GLY A 144 -15.59 11.09 16.90
C GLY A 144 -15.65 9.57 17.08
N SER A 145 -16.34 9.08 18.11
CA SER A 145 -16.39 7.65 18.45
C SER A 145 -17.61 6.99 17.87
N PHE A 146 -17.43 5.84 17.22
CA PHE A 146 -18.57 5.08 16.74
C PHE A 146 -19.40 4.55 17.91
N VAL A 147 -20.70 4.72 17.83
CA VAL A 147 -21.69 4.18 18.77
C VAL A 147 -22.81 3.49 17.99
N PRO A 148 -23.43 2.43 18.56
CA PRO A 148 -24.46 1.68 17.85
C PRO A 148 -25.76 2.46 17.72
N VAL A 149 -26.41 2.33 16.56
CA VAL A 149 -27.76 2.83 16.31
C VAL A 149 -28.82 1.90 16.94
N THR A 150 -29.55 2.36 17.96
CA THR A 150 -30.57 1.53 18.62
C THR A 150 -31.99 1.92 18.20
N GLY A 151 -32.96 1.01 18.39
CA GLY A 151 -34.39 1.33 18.26
C GLY A 151 -35.07 0.90 16.96
N TYR A 152 -34.36 0.25 16.04
CA TYR A 152 -34.95 -0.42 14.87
C TYR A 152 -34.04 -1.55 14.36
N THR A 153 -34.56 -2.35 13.43
CA THR A 153 -33.80 -3.41 12.74
C THR A 153 -33.32 -2.90 11.38
N PRO A 154 -31.99 -2.76 11.16
CA PRO A 154 -31.44 -2.32 9.88
C PRO A 154 -31.77 -3.31 8.76
N SER A 155 -32.10 -2.79 7.58
CA SER A 155 -32.27 -3.60 6.37
C SER A 155 -30.96 -3.64 5.60
N PRO A 156 -30.53 -4.82 5.11
CA PRO A 156 -29.37 -4.89 4.23
C PRO A 156 -29.65 -4.19 2.89
N VAL A 157 -28.58 -3.75 2.23
CA VAL A 157 -28.58 -3.26 0.87
C VAL A 157 -28.76 -4.44 -0.07
N GLU A 158 -29.73 -4.33 -0.97
CA GLU A 158 -30.00 -5.31 -2.02
C GLU A 158 -29.29 -4.91 -3.31
N SER A 159 -29.43 -3.66 -3.73
CA SER A 159 -28.82 -3.18 -4.97
C SER A 159 -28.35 -1.72 -4.90
N ILE A 160 -27.39 -1.39 -5.75
CA ILE A 160 -26.87 -0.03 -5.96
C ILE A 160 -26.97 0.28 -7.45
N ASN A 161 -27.67 1.38 -7.77
CA ASN A 161 -27.96 1.79 -9.16
C ASN A 161 -28.61 0.65 -9.99
N GLY A 162 -29.46 -0.15 -9.35
CA GLY A 162 -30.15 -1.29 -9.99
C GLY A 162 -29.30 -2.55 -10.17
N LEU A 163 -28.04 -2.55 -9.74
CA LEU A 163 -27.16 -3.71 -9.76
C LEU A 163 -27.10 -4.35 -8.36
N ASP A 164 -27.12 -5.68 -8.28
CA ASP A 164 -26.86 -6.42 -7.03
C ASP A 164 -25.64 -5.85 -6.30
N VAL A 165 -25.76 -5.65 -4.97
CA VAL A 165 -24.75 -4.94 -4.18
C VAL A 165 -23.38 -5.60 -4.23
N VAL A 166 -23.33 -6.93 -4.22
CA VAL A 166 -22.08 -7.70 -4.25
C VAL A 166 -21.42 -7.51 -5.62
N SER A 167 -22.19 -7.64 -6.69
CA SER A 167 -21.75 -7.42 -8.07
C SER A 167 -21.26 -5.99 -8.31
N PHE A 168 -21.99 -4.99 -7.79
CA PHE A 168 -21.58 -3.59 -7.87
C PHE A 168 -20.24 -3.35 -7.15
N LEU A 169 -20.12 -3.78 -5.89
CA LEU A 169 -18.92 -3.53 -5.10
C LEU A 169 -17.70 -4.20 -5.71
N LEU A 170 -17.85 -5.44 -6.16
CA LEU A 170 -16.74 -6.14 -6.76
C LEU A 170 -16.29 -5.52 -8.08
N ALA A 171 -17.20 -4.98 -8.88
CA ALA A 171 -16.84 -4.16 -10.04
C ALA A 171 -15.99 -2.95 -9.65
N ARG A 172 -16.38 -2.25 -8.58
CA ARG A 172 -15.62 -1.09 -8.07
C ARG A 172 -14.30 -1.46 -7.43
N SER A 173 -14.17 -2.67 -6.91
CA SER A 173 -12.92 -3.16 -6.33
C SER A 173 -11.77 -3.18 -7.36
N TRP A 174 -12.07 -3.32 -8.66
CA TRP A 174 -11.07 -3.31 -9.72
C TRP A 174 -10.38 -1.95 -9.92
N GLU A 175 -10.94 -0.86 -9.39
CA GLU A 175 -10.39 0.50 -9.47
C GLU A 175 -9.26 0.74 -8.44
N SER A 176 -8.83 -0.28 -7.69
CA SER A 176 -7.71 -0.20 -6.74
C SER A 176 -6.59 -1.18 -7.05
N SER A 177 -5.38 -0.92 -6.55
CA SER A 177 -4.14 -1.60 -6.96
C SER A 177 -3.67 -2.71 -6.01
N CYS A 178 -4.47 -3.18 -5.04
CA CYS A 178 -4.07 -4.34 -4.22
C CYS A 178 -4.02 -5.64 -5.06
N PRO A 179 -2.97 -6.47 -4.89
CA PRO A 179 -2.84 -7.80 -5.51
C PRO A 179 -3.67 -8.90 -4.82
N ASP A 180 -4.72 -8.55 -4.07
CA ASP A 180 -5.63 -9.51 -3.44
C ASP A 180 -7.11 -9.08 -3.54
N PRO A 181 -7.99 -9.91 -4.13
CA PRO A 181 -9.40 -9.55 -4.29
C PRO A 181 -10.19 -9.38 -2.98
N ASP A 182 -9.77 -10.04 -1.90
CA ASP A 182 -10.42 -9.91 -0.60
C ASP A 182 -9.97 -8.62 0.12
N ALA A 183 -8.71 -8.21 -0.04
CA ALA A 183 -8.24 -6.89 0.38
C ALA A 183 -8.91 -5.76 -0.42
N LEU A 184 -9.06 -5.90 -1.75
CA LEU A 184 -9.79 -4.94 -2.58
C LEU A 184 -11.25 -4.77 -2.13
N TRP A 185 -11.91 -5.87 -1.72
CA TRP A 185 -13.25 -5.82 -1.12
C TRP A 185 -13.24 -5.01 0.18
N ASN A 186 -12.29 -5.28 1.08
CA ASN A 186 -12.20 -4.59 2.36
C ASN A 186 -11.97 -3.08 2.19
N GLU A 187 -11.19 -2.66 1.21
CA GLU A 187 -10.90 -1.24 0.94
C GLU A 187 -12.14 -0.42 0.54
N LEU A 188 -13.16 -1.06 -0.02
CA LEU A 188 -14.41 -0.38 -0.39
C LEU A 188 -15.24 0.02 0.81
N LEU A 189 -15.13 -0.72 1.90
CA LEU A 189 -16.02 -0.64 3.05
C LEU A 189 -15.42 0.24 4.15
N LEU A 190 -16.29 0.78 5.00
CA LEU A 190 -15.87 1.47 6.23
C LEU A 190 -15.08 0.48 7.10
N SER A 191 -13.89 0.90 7.54
CA SER A 191 -13.08 0.22 8.53
C SER A 191 -12.92 1.07 9.79
N LEU A 192 -12.25 0.52 10.81
CA LEU A 192 -11.88 1.28 12.01
C LEU A 192 -10.90 2.43 11.71
N ALA A 193 -10.24 2.42 10.54
CA ALA A 193 -9.35 3.50 10.09
C ALA A 193 -10.11 4.63 9.38
N GLY A 194 -11.36 4.43 8.99
CA GLY A 194 -12.16 5.45 8.32
C GLY A 194 -12.99 4.91 7.13
N PRO A 195 -13.63 5.83 6.39
CA PRO A 195 -14.47 5.48 5.24
C PRO A 195 -13.65 4.87 4.10
N GLY A 196 -14.22 3.86 3.45
CA GLY A 196 -13.59 3.18 2.30
C GLY A 196 -13.83 3.85 0.96
N LYS A 197 -13.30 3.23 -0.10
CA LYS A 197 -13.38 3.69 -1.50
C LYS A 197 -14.79 3.73 -2.09
N PHE A 198 -15.78 3.08 -1.49
CA PHE A 198 -17.17 3.32 -1.86
C PHE A 198 -17.55 4.79 -1.59
N THR A 199 -17.12 5.36 -0.47
CA THR A 199 -17.42 6.75 -0.10
C THR A 199 -16.59 7.72 -0.93
N TYR A 200 -15.33 7.40 -1.19
CA TYR A 200 -14.39 8.22 -1.95
C TYR A 200 -13.91 7.48 -3.21
N PRO A 201 -14.73 7.41 -4.27
CA PRO A 201 -14.34 6.78 -5.52
C PRO A 201 -13.25 7.59 -6.23
N THR A 202 -12.35 6.87 -6.90
CA THR A 202 -11.29 7.49 -7.72
C THR A 202 -11.85 8.18 -8.95
N HIS A 203 -12.85 7.57 -9.60
CA HIS A 203 -13.49 8.11 -10.79
C HIS A 203 -14.88 8.67 -10.49
N TYR A 204 -15.40 9.47 -11.43
CA TYR A 204 -16.74 10.03 -11.36
C TYR A 204 -17.80 8.93 -11.11
N PRO A 205 -18.56 9.00 -9.99
CA PRO A 205 -19.49 7.94 -9.62
C PRO A 205 -20.88 8.06 -10.23
N GLY A 206 -21.10 9.01 -11.16
CA GLY A 206 -22.44 9.44 -11.58
C GLY A 206 -22.96 10.60 -10.71
N ALA A 207 -24.04 11.26 -11.15
CA ALA A 207 -24.64 12.38 -10.43
C ALA A 207 -25.30 11.95 -9.12
N PHE A 208 -25.84 10.73 -9.11
CA PHE A 208 -26.53 10.12 -7.97
C PHE A 208 -26.06 8.68 -7.74
N THR A 209 -26.16 8.24 -6.49
CA THR A 209 -26.03 6.85 -6.09
C THR A 209 -27.34 6.41 -5.45
N ASN A 210 -28.05 5.48 -6.08
CA ASN A 210 -29.32 4.93 -5.61
C ASN A 210 -29.07 3.62 -4.87
N VAL A 211 -29.36 3.59 -3.57
CA VAL A 211 -29.17 2.43 -2.72
C VAL A 211 -30.54 1.86 -2.36
N THR A 212 -30.88 0.71 -2.91
CA THR A 212 -32.13 -0.01 -2.62
C THR A 212 -31.89 -1.05 -1.54
N LEU A 213 -32.69 -0.99 -0.48
CA LEU A 213 -32.64 -1.89 0.66
C LEU A 213 -33.61 -3.07 0.44
N ALA A 214 -33.32 -4.21 1.06
CA ALA A 214 -34.15 -5.43 0.97
C ALA A 214 -35.59 -5.25 1.49
N ASN A 215 -35.87 -4.18 2.23
CA ASN A 215 -37.23 -3.81 2.65
C ASN A 215 -38.01 -3.01 1.58
N GLY A 216 -37.46 -2.84 0.38
CA GLY A 216 -38.05 -2.11 -0.75
C GLY A 216 -37.81 -0.59 -0.73
N THR A 217 -37.14 -0.05 0.29
CA THR A 217 -36.83 1.39 0.38
C THR A 217 -35.61 1.72 -0.47
N THR A 218 -35.70 2.76 -1.31
CA THR A 218 -34.54 3.30 -2.04
C THR A 218 -34.13 4.65 -1.45
N ARG A 219 -32.84 4.79 -1.14
CA ARG A 219 -32.21 6.06 -0.76
C ARG A 219 -31.38 6.57 -1.92
N GLU A 220 -31.71 7.76 -2.40
CA GLU A 220 -30.94 8.47 -3.42
C GLU A 220 -29.94 9.42 -2.75
N TYR A 221 -28.67 9.28 -3.12
CA TYR A 221 -27.58 10.12 -2.63
C TYR A 221 -27.04 10.96 -3.77
N ARG A 222 -27.15 12.29 -3.66
CA ARG A 222 -26.51 13.22 -4.60
C ARG A 222 -24.99 13.16 -4.42
N ASN A 223 -24.27 12.74 -5.45
CA ASN A 223 -22.81 12.68 -5.39
C ASN A 223 -22.23 14.09 -5.56
N ILE A 224 -21.15 14.37 -4.84
CA ILE A 224 -20.48 15.67 -4.85
C ILE A 224 -19.02 15.51 -5.24
N ALA A 225 -18.40 16.63 -5.60
CA ALA A 225 -16.97 16.76 -5.81
C ALA A 225 -16.42 17.86 -4.90
N ILE A 226 -15.39 17.54 -4.13
CA ILE A 226 -14.63 18.52 -3.35
C ILE A 226 -13.62 19.16 -4.30
N VAL A 227 -13.58 20.49 -4.32
CA VAL A 227 -12.65 21.27 -5.15
C VAL A 227 -11.31 21.38 -4.43
N ASN A 228 -10.24 20.86 -5.05
CA ASN A 228 -8.91 20.81 -4.42
C ASN A 228 -7.96 21.91 -4.92
N VAL A 229 -8.36 22.66 -5.95
CA VAL A 229 -7.54 23.70 -6.59
C VAL A 229 -8.26 25.04 -6.63
N ALA A 230 -7.51 26.12 -6.83
CA ALA A 230 -8.10 27.44 -7.04
C ALA A 230 -8.75 27.52 -8.43
N MET A 231 -10.02 27.95 -8.48
CA MET A 231 -10.80 28.05 -9.73
C MET A 231 -10.74 29.44 -10.38
N HIS A 232 -9.83 30.32 -9.93
CA HIS A 232 -9.74 31.69 -10.43
C HIS A 232 -9.32 31.72 -11.90
N GLY A 233 -10.07 32.44 -12.74
CA GLY A 233 -9.76 32.58 -14.17
C GLY A 233 -10.17 31.40 -15.04
N VAL A 234 -10.79 30.36 -14.48
CA VAL A 234 -11.25 29.19 -15.25
C VAL A 234 -12.63 29.47 -15.86
N ALA A 235 -12.67 29.80 -17.15
CA ALA A 235 -13.91 30.05 -17.90
C ALA A 235 -14.10 29.10 -19.10
N SER A 236 -13.03 28.45 -19.57
CA SER A 236 -13.02 27.52 -20.70
C SER A 236 -12.16 26.29 -20.41
N GLY A 237 -12.21 25.29 -21.30
CA GLY A 237 -11.35 24.11 -21.23
C GLY A 237 -9.86 24.44 -21.34
N GLU A 238 -9.50 25.45 -22.14
CA GLU A 238 -8.11 25.91 -22.28
C GLU A 238 -7.64 26.64 -21.01
N ASP A 239 -8.50 27.47 -20.39
CA ASP A 239 -8.17 28.08 -19.10
C ASP A 239 -7.98 27.01 -18.02
N ALA A 240 -8.86 26.00 -18.02
CA ALA A 240 -8.74 24.85 -17.13
C ALA A 240 -7.44 24.07 -17.37
N TYR A 241 -7.03 23.85 -18.62
CA TYR A 241 -5.72 23.26 -18.93
C TYR A 241 -4.59 24.12 -18.36
N ALA A 242 -4.60 25.43 -18.58
CA ALA A 242 -3.55 26.32 -18.09
C ALA A 242 -3.46 26.35 -16.55
N VAL A 243 -4.60 26.26 -15.86
CA VAL A 243 -4.66 26.35 -14.39
C VAL A 243 -4.41 24.99 -13.71
N PHE A 244 -4.94 23.89 -14.26
CA PHE A 244 -4.86 22.56 -13.65
C PHE A 244 -3.63 21.77 -14.10
N CYS A 245 -3.06 22.13 -15.25
CA CYS A 245 -1.90 21.49 -15.86
C CYS A 245 -0.75 22.49 -16.11
N PRO A 246 -0.36 23.35 -15.13
CA PRO A 246 0.53 24.49 -15.37
C PRO A 246 1.89 24.08 -15.94
N GLU A 247 2.40 22.92 -15.53
CA GLU A 247 3.71 22.41 -15.93
C GLU A 247 3.71 21.64 -17.25
N ALA A 248 2.55 21.47 -17.90
CA ALA A 248 2.46 20.69 -19.14
C ALA A 248 3.21 21.33 -20.31
N ASN A 249 3.35 22.65 -20.30
CA ASN A 249 4.00 23.42 -21.36
C ASN A 249 5.44 23.82 -21.03
N VAL A 250 5.93 23.51 -19.82
CA VAL A 250 7.31 23.78 -19.44
C VAL A 250 8.22 22.79 -20.18
N VAL A 251 9.07 23.32 -21.06
CA VAL A 251 10.14 22.53 -21.70
C VAL A 251 11.19 22.31 -20.62
N ALA A 252 11.37 21.05 -20.20
CA ALA A 252 12.32 20.66 -19.17
C ALA A 252 13.72 21.24 -19.47
N THR A 253 14.03 22.36 -18.82
CA THR A 253 15.33 23.03 -18.84
C THR A 253 15.64 23.49 -17.42
N MET A 254 16.90 23.31 -17.05
CA MET A 254 17.44 23.50 -15.71
C MET A 254 16.83 24.71 -14.99
N SER A 255 16.13 24.45 -13.89
CA SER A 255 15.92 25.46 -12.87
C SER A 255 15.80 24.81 -11.50
N THR A 256 16.60 25.37 -10.60
CA THR A 256 16.69 25.09 -9.17
C THR A 256 15.32 24.86 -8.56
N ALA A 257 15.19 23.75 -7.82
CA ALA A 257 14.06 23.45 -6.97
C ALA A 257 13.66 24.69 -6.15
N ALA A 258 12.61 25.37 -6.59
CA ALA A 258 11.82 26.19 -5.69
C ALA A 258 11.04 25.20 -4.84
N SER A 259 11.41 25.10 -3.57
CA SER A 259 10.62 24.44 -2.53
C SER A 259 9.28 25.18 -2.41
N SER A 260 8.34 24.89 -3.30
CA SER A 260 6.96 25.30 -3.16
C SER A 260 6.32 24.35 -2.16
N THR A 261 6.04 24.85 -0.98
CA THR A 261 5.17 24.20 0.00
C THR A 261 3.76 24.13 -0.59
N VAL A 262 3.51 23.10 -1.38
CA VAL A 262 2.14 22.70 -1.73
C VAL A 262 1.53 22.17 -0.42
N PRO A 263 0.38 22.67 0.03
CA PRO A 263 -0.28 22.08 1.20
C PRO A 263 -0.57 20.62 0.86
N SER A 264 0.02 19.69 1.60
CA SER A 264 -0.48 18.32 1.64
C SER A 264 -1.91 18.40 2.18
N MET A 265 -2.90 18.47 1.30
CA MET A 265 -4.28 18.20 1.66
C MET A 265 -4.38 16.69 1.85
N SER A 266 -4.08 16.29 3.08
CA SER A 266 -4.66 15.11 3.67
C SER A 266 -6.15 15.10 3.36
N THR A 267 -6.67 14.01 2.79
CA THR A 267 -8.00 13.57 3.22
C THR A 267 -8.01 13.69 4.73
N PRO A 268 -9.02 14.31 5.37
CA PRO A 268 -9.06 14.34 6.82
C PRO A 268 -9.13 12.89 7.29
N ALA A 269 -7.97 12.29 7.56
CA ALA A 269 -7.82 11.24 8.52
C ALA A 269 -8.18 11.93 9.83
N GLN A 270 -9.48 11.94 10.11
CA GLN A 270 -9.89 11.98 11.49
C GLN A 270 -9.10 10.86 12.16
N SER A 271 -8.15 11.26 13.01
CA SER A 271 -7.61 10.43 14.06
C SER A 271 -8.76 10.06 14.99
N ASN A 272 -9.65 9.21 14.50
CA ASN A 272 -10.60 8.50 15.32
C ASN A 272 -9.79 7.30 15.83
N SER A 273 -8.98 7.55 16.86
CA SER A 273 -8.66 6.45 17.77
C SER A 273 -10.02 5.95 18.25
N PRO A 274 -10.47 4.73 17.89
CA PRO A 274 -11.70 4.20 18.45
C PRO A 274 -11.57 4.30 19.97
N ILE A 275 -12.59 4.85 20.65
CA ILE A 275 -12.64 4.71 22.10
C ILE A 275 -12.53 3.23 22.37
N ILE A 276 -11.50 2.92 23.11
CA ILE A 276 -11.34 1.62 23.68
C ILE A 276 -12.32 1.63 24.84
N SER A 277 -13.41 0.91 24.60
CA SER A 277 -14.34 0.40 25.59
C SER A 277 -13.63 0.14 26.92
N ASP A 278 -14.32 0.25 28.07
CA ASP A 278 -13.75 -0.05 29.40
C ASP A 278 -13.07 -1.45 29.48
N HIS A 279 -13.33 -2.29 28.48
CA HIS A 279 -12.77 -3.61 28.20
C HIS A 279 -11.32 -3.64 27.67
N ALA A 280 -10.72 -2.50 27.29
CA ALA A 280 -9.28 -2.40 27.12
C ALA A 280 -8.70 -1.06 27.60
N ARG A 281 -7.50 -1.13 28.16
CA ARG A 281 -6.84 0.03 28.77
C ARG A 281 -5.64 0.45 27.94
N LEU A 282 -5.62 1.71 27.50
CA LEU A 282 -4.42 2.34 26.93
C LEU A 282 -3.28 2.35 27.96
N VAL A 283 -2.12 1.86 27.53
CA VAL A 283 -0.90 1.80 28.35
C VAL A 283 0.08 2.86 27.90
N ILE A 284 0.34 2.93 26.60
CA ILE A 284 1.28 3.85 25.97
C ILE A 284 0.90 4.02 24.50
N LYS A 285 1.17 5.18 23.91
CA LYS A 285 1.04 5.40 22.48
C LYS A 285 2.09 6.37 21.97
N HIS A 286 2.39 6.27 20.70
CA HIS A 286 3.19 7.23 19.95
C HIS A 286 2.43 8.56 19.78
N SER A 287 3.16 9.68 19.76
CA SER A 287 2.63 11.04 19.63
C SER A 287 1.82 11.26 18.34
N ALA A 288 2.21 10.58 17.27
CA ALA A 288 1.52 10.55 15.98
C ALA A 288 0.48 9.42 15.81
N ASP A 289 0.11 8.71 16.89
CA ASP A 289 -0.89 7.63 16.87
C ASP A 289 -0.58 6.44 15.91
N SER A 290 0.69 6.30 15.49
CA SER A 290 1.16 5.25 14.59
C SER A 290 1.28 3.88 15.26
N VAL A 291 1.60 3.85 16.56
CA VAL A 291 1.64 2.63 17.37
C VAL A 291 1.11 2.91 18.78
N ALA A 292 0.33 1.96 19.30
CA ALA A 292 -0.21 2.04 20.64
C ALA A 292 -0.32 0.66 21.30
N GLY A 293 -0.09 0.64 22.61
CA GLY A 293 -0.13 -0.54 23.46
C GLY A 293 -1.32 -0.53 24.40
N TYR A 294 -2.04 -1.66 24.46
CA TYR A 294 -3.24 -1.84 25.26
C TYR A 294 -3.19 -3.14 26.07
N TYR A 295 -3.98 -3.22 27.15
CA TYR A 295 -4.27 -4.48 27.83
C TYR A 295 -5.77 -4.75 27.81
N LEU A 296 -6.16 -6.00 27.54
CA LEU A 296 -7.55 -6.43 27.78
C LEU A 296 -7.83 -6.46 29.28
N SER A 297 -8.98 -5.92 29.68
CA SER A 297 -9.47 -5.95 31.06
C SER A 297 -10.54 -7.02 31.28
N GLU A 298 -11.01 -7.68 30.21
CA GLU A 298 -12.05 -8.70 30.29
C GLU A 298 -11.61 -9.90 31.17
N PRO A 299 -12.45 -10.38 32.10
CA PRO A 299 -12.16 -11.56 32.91
C PRO A 299 -11.70 -12.77 32.10
N GLY A 300 -10.56 -13.34 32.49
CA GLY A 300 -9.96 -14.49 31.81
C GLY A 300 -9.18 -14.15 30.53
N LEU A 301 -8.99 -12.87 30.19
CA LEU A 301 -8.09 -12.38 29.14
C LEU A 301 -7.10 -11.32 29.66
N THR A 302 -7.00 -11.15 30.98
CA THR A 302 -6.16 -10.12 31.63
C THR A 302 -4.66 -10.35 31.48
N ASP A 303 -4.24 -11.50 30.97
CA ASP A 303 -2.87 -11.83 30.59
C ASP A 303 -2.55 -11.51 29.11
N VAL A 304 -3.46 -10.88 28.38
CA VAL A 304 -3.32 -10.52 26.97
C VAL A 304 -2.95 -9.04 26.81
N ALA A 305 -1.88 -8.79 26.07
CA ALA A 305 -1.45 -7.47 25.59
C ALA A 305 -1.79 -7.31 24.11
N ILE A 306 -2.04 -6.06 23.68
CA ILE A 306 -2.28 -5.71 22.27
C ILE A 306 -1.31 -4.62 21.87
N LEU A 307 -0.58 -4.85 20.78
CA LEU A 307 0.20 -3.83 20.09
C LEU A 307 -0.50 -3.50 18.77
N LYS A 308 -1.19 -2.36 18.71
CA LYS A 308 -1.79 -1.86 17.48
C LYS A 308 -0.75 -1.03 16.74
N VAL A 309 -0.40 -1.44 15.53
CA VAL A 309 0.51 -0.69 14.65
C VAL A 309 -0.30 -0.24 13.44
N SER A 310 -0.75 1.01 13.48
CA SER A 310 -1.56 1.62 12.43
C SER A 310 -0.73 1.93 11.18
N ASN A 311 0.54 2.34 11.35
CA ASN A 311 1.44 2.67 10.25
C ASN A 311 2.90 2.73 10.73
N PHE A 312 3.86 2.65 9.81
CA PHE A 312 5.30 2.86 10.07
C PHE A 312 5.82 4.21 9.57
N LYS A 313 4.92 5.15 9.27
CA LYS A 313 5.24 6.55 8.98
C LYS A 313 4.14 7.44 9.55
N PRO A 314 4.42 8.72 9.87
CA PRO A 314 3.38 9.63 10.32
C PRO A 314 2.40 9.96 9.19
N SER A 315 1.18 10.36 9.56
CA SER A 315 0.14 10.75 8.60
C SER A 315 0.37 12.14 7.99
N THR A 316 1.30 12.92 8.55
CA THR A 316 1.64 14.28 8.12
C THR A 316 3.16 14.42 7.96
N THR A 317 3.74 15.59 8.23
CA THR A 317 5.18 15.82 8.25
C THR A 317 5.87 14.87 9.23
N VAL A 318 7.04 14.35 8.87
CA VAL A 318 7.85 13.49 9.74
C VAL A 318 8.56 14.34 10.79
N PRO A 319 8.19 14.24 12.09
CA PRO A 319 8.98 14.88 13.14
C PRO A 319 10.37 14.24 13.23
N ALA A 320 11.40 15.02 13.52
CA ALA A 320 12.79 14.55 13.57
C ALA A 320 13.04 13.38 14.55
N ASN A 321 12.16 13.16 15.53
CA ASN A 321 12.27 12.10 16.53
C ASN A 321 11.24 10.97 16.35
N TYR A 322 10.55 10.91 15.20
CA TYR A 322 9.47 9.95 14.96
C TYR A 322 9.93 8.49 15.12
N GLU A 323 11.00 8.10 14.43
CA GLU A 323 11.45 6.71 14.40
C GLU A 323 11.94 6.26 15.77
N GLY A 324 12.76 7.10 16.43
CA GLY A 324 13.22 6.87 17.79
C GLY A 324 12.08 6.78 18.82
N GLU A 325 11.05 7.63 18.71
CA GLU A 325 9.88 7.53 19.58
C GLU A 325 9.11 6.23 19.34
N PHE A 326 8.89 5.83 18.08
CA PHE A 326 8.22 4.58 17.72
C PHE A 326 8.94 3.38 18.35
N GLN A 327 10.25 3.27 18.11
CA GLN A 327 11.09 2.21 18.66
C GLN A 327 10.99 2.15 20.20
N MET A 328 11.04 3.30 20.85
CA MET A 328 10.95 3.41 22.32
C MET A 328 9.57 3.06 22.88
N VAL A 329 8.48 3.41 22.17
CA VAL A 329 7.11 3.07 22.57
C VAL A 329 6.92 1.56 22.54
N VAL A 330 7.36 0.89 21.47
CA VAL A 330 7.33 -0.57 21.35
C VAL A 330 8.11 -1.21 22.50
N GLN A 331 9.35 -0.78 22.73
CA GLN A 331 10.20 -1.34 23.78
C GLN A 331 9.55 -1.19 25.17
N LYS A 332 9.15 0.03 25.52
CA LYS A 332 8.51 0.31 26.81
C LYS A 332 7.23 -0.50 27.01
N PHE A 333 6.46 -0.68 25.94
CA PHE A 333 5.23 -1.47 26.00
C PHE A 333 5.52 -2.96 26.27
N LEU A 334 6.44 -3.57 25.52
CA LEU A 334 6.83 -4.97 25.70
C LEU A 334 7.38 -5.19 27.13
N ASP A 335 8.27 -4.33 27.60
CA ASP A 335 8.81 -4.39 28.97
C ASP A 335 7.71 -4.24 30.04
N ALA A 336 6.75 -3.33 29.83
CA ALA A 336 5.63 -3.15 30.74
C ALA A 336 4.68 -4.36 30.74
N ALA A 337 4.44 -4.97 29.58
CA ALA A 337 3.60 -6.15 29.44
C ALA A 337 4.18 -7.32 30.27
N LEU A 338 5.48 -7.59 30.14
CA LEU A 338 6.15 -8.63 30.94
C LEU A 338 6.11 -8.33 32.44
N ARG A 339 6.45 -7.10 32.85
CA ARG A 339 6.42 -6.69 34.26
C ARG A 339 5.04 -6.77 34.89
N THR A 340 3.98 -6.59 34.10
CA THR A 340 2.58 -6.68 34.55
C THR A 340 1.94 -8.05 34.30
N GLY A 341 2.78 -9.08 34.10
CA GLY A 341 2.35 -10.48 34.05
C GLY A 341 1.59 -10.86 32.78
N LYS A 342 1.67 -10.07 31.70
CA LYS A 342 1.10 -10.45 30.41
C LYS A 342 1.91 -11.60 29.82
N ARG A 343 1.20 -12.55 29.21
CA ARG A 343 1.76 -13.78 28.65
C ARG A 343 1.47 -13.94 27.17
N LYS A 344 0.48 -13.22 26.64
CA LYS A 344 0.04 -13.31 25.25
C LYS A 344 0.07 -11.94 24.58
N LEU A 345 0.34 -11.91 23.28
CA LEU A 345 0.39 -10.71 22.48
C LEU A 345 -0.48 -10.83 21.23
N ILE A 346 -1.34 -9.86 21.00
CA ILE A 346 -1.97 -9.62 19.70
C ILE A 346 -1.23 -8.46 19.04
N ILE A 347 -0.77 -8.64 17.81
CA ILE A 347 -0.28 -7.56 16.96
C ILE A 347 -1.40 -7.21 15.97
N ASP A 348 -1.99 -6.04 16.10
CA ASP A 348 -3.05 -5.56 15.22
C ASP A 348 -2.44 -4.68 14.12
N LEU A 349 -2.47 -5.18 12.89
CA LEU A 349 -1.95 -4.55 11.66
C LEU A 349 -3.06 -4.15 10.68
N GLN A 350 -4.32 -4.07 11.14
CA GLN A 350 -5.43 -3.66 10.29
C GLN A 350 -5.16 -2.29 9.65
N SER A 351 -5.41 -2.18 8.34
CA SER A 351 -5.25 -0.95 7.55
C SER A 351 -3.82 -0.37 7.52
N ASN A 352 -2.79 -1.15 7.88
CA ASN A 352 -1.40 -0.69 7.89
C ASN A 352 -0.73 -0.82 6.50
N THR A 353 -0.56 0.30 5.83
CA THR A 353 0.00 0.35 4.46
C THR A 353 1.54 0.43 4.40
N GLY A 354 2.21 0.40 5.56
CA GLY A 354 3.68 0.38 5.68
C GLY A 354 4.31 1.70 6.14
N GLY A 355 5.49 2.04 5.63
CA GLY A 355 6.22 3.26 6.03
C GLY A 355 7.73 3.04 5.97
N PHE A 356 8.44 3.41 7.03
CA PHE A 356 9.90 3.21 7.12
C PHE A 356 10.21 1.75 7.42
N ILE A 357 10.99 1.10 6.56
CA ILE A 357 11.30 -0.35 6.62
C ILE A 357 11.99 -0.72 7.93
N ASP A 358 12.81 0.19 8.44
CA ASP A 358 13.63 -0.01 9.65
C ASP A 358 12.75 -0.18 10.88
N LEU A 359 11.63 0.54 10.99
CA LEU A 359 10.67 0.38 12.10
C LEU A 359 9.97 -0.98 12.10
N GLY A 360 9.63 -1.52 10.92
CA GLY A 360 9.08 -2.88 10.81
C GLY A 360 10.11 -3.94 11.19
N THR A 361 11.34 -3.75 10.72
CA THR A 361 12.48 -4.63 11.01
C THR A 361 12.84 -4.62 12.48
N ASP A 362 12.88 -3.44 13.11
CA ASP A 362 13.17 -3.29 14.54
C ASP A 362 12.05 -3.87 15.41
N LEU A 363 10.78 -3.69 15.04
CA LEU A 363 9.66 -4.33 15.75
C LEU A 363 9.81 -5.86 15.75
N PHE A 364 10.18 -6.47 14.62
CA PHE A 364 10.50 -7.89 14.58
C PHE A 364 11.68 -8.22 15.49
N ALA A 365 12.77 -7.46 15.43
CA ALA A 365 13.97 -7.68 16.22
C ALA A 365 13.73 -7.51 17.74
N GLN A 366 12.82 -6.63 18.17
CA GLN A 366 12.42 -6.53 19.58
C GLN A 366 11.63 -7.77 20.06
N LEU A 367 10.90 -8.44 19.18
CA LEU A 367 10.18 -9.68 19.48
C LEU A 367 11.09 -10.91 19.39
N PHE A 368 12.04 -10.93 18.45
CA PHE A 368 12.92 -12.07 18.18
C PHE A 368 14.39 -11.62 18.08
N PRO A 369 15.00 -11.11 19.17
CA PRO A 369 16.29 -10.42 19.14
C PRO A 369 17.50 -11.30 18.79
N THR A 370 17.33 -12.63 18.75
CA THR A 370 18.38 -13.57 18.36
C THR A 370 18.37 -13.91 16.87
N ILE A 371 17.39 -13.42 16.12
CA ILE A 371 17.28 -13.63 14.67
C ILE A 371 17.78 -12.36 13.98
N PRO A 372 18.83 -12.46 13.13
CA PRO A 372 19.32 -11.30 12.39
C PRO A 372 18.23 -10.69 11.51
N PRO A 373 18.14 -9.34 11.44
CA PRO A 373 17.24 -8.67 10.52
C PRO A 373 17.65 -8.97 9.07
N ASN A 374 16.65 -9.05 8.18
CA ASN A 374 16.89 -9.25 6.75
C ASN A 374 15.83 -8.54 5.91
N SER A 375 16.28 -7.99 4.79
CA SER A 375 15.45 -7.41 3.73
C SER A 375 15.90 -7.86 2.35
N LYS A 376 16.11 -9.17 2.17
CA LYS A 376 16.50 -9.77 0.89
C LYS A 376 15.65 -9.25 -0.27
N SER A 377 16.31 -8.52 -1.16
CA SER A 377 15.73 -7.81 -2.28
C SER A 377 16.59 -7.96 -3.54
N ASN A 378 16.00 -7.61 -4.68
CA ASN A 378 16.73 -7.26 -5.89
C ASN A 378 16.04 -6.07 -6.58
N MET A 379 16.72 -5.48 -7.57
CA MET A 379 16.15 -4.47 -8.46
C MET A 379 16.22 -4.95 -9.90
N ARG A 380 15.31 -4.47 -10.75
CA ARG A 380 15.41 -4.68 -12.19
C ARG A 380 16.65 -3.98 -12.74
N ALA A 381 17.45 -4.69 -13.54
CA ALA A 381 18.66 -4.16 -14.17
C ALA A 381 18.34 -3.60 -15.56
N HIS A 382 18.73 -2.34 -15.78
CA HIS A 382 18.52 -1.60 -17.03
C HIS A 382 19.56 -0.48 -17.16
N LEU A 383 19.68 0.10 -18.36
CA LEU A 383 20.69 1.12 -18.66
C LEU A 383 20.65 2.32 -17.69
N GLY A 384 19.47 2.84 -17.36
CA GLY A 384 19.35 3.93 -16.39
C GLY A 384 19.90 3.60 -15.00
N LEU A 385 19.63 2.39 -14.48
CA LEU A 385 20.17 1.94 -13.20
C LEU A 385 21.68 1.73 -13.28
N GLN A 386 22.19 1.22 -14.41
CA GLN A 386 23.62 1.07 -14.65
C GLN A 386 24.35 2.42 -14.59
N ILE A 387 23.83 3.44 -15.30
CA ILE A 387 24.40 4.79 -15.32
C ILE A 387 24.34 5.40 -13.90
N LEU A 388 23.14 5.44 -13.30
CA LEU A 388 22.93 6.03 -11.98
C LEU A 388 23.78 5.33 -10.91
N GLY A 389 23.80 4.01 -10.90
CA GLY A 389 24.55 3.21 -9.94
C GLY A 389 26.05 3.41 -10.03
N ASN A 390 26.62 3.49 -11.24
CA ASN A 390 28.05 3.80 -11.42
C ASN A 390 28.40 5.19 -10.90
N VAL A 391 27.60 6.21 -11.27
CA VAL A 391 27.84 7.59 -10.84
C VAL A 391 27.71 7.71 -9.32
N ALA A 392 26.61 7.20 -8.75
CA ALA A 392 26.38 7.19 -7.31
C ALA A 392 27.51 6.49 -6.54
N SER A 393 27.93 5.31 -7.01
CA SER A 393 29.02 4.56 -6.37
C SER A 393 30.36 5.31 -6.41
N SER A 394 30.63 6.06 -7.50
CA SER A 394 31.82 6.89 -7.64
C SER A 394 31.81 8.10 -6.69
N ILE A 395 30.65 8.74 -6.53
CA ILE A 395 30.46 9.87 -5.60
C ILE A 395 30.70 9.39 -4.16
N VAL A 396 30.05 8.30 -3.75
CA VAL A 396 30.22 7.72 -2.41
C VAL A 396 31.69 7.35 -2.16
N ALA A 397 32.35 6.66 -3.09
CA ALA A 397 33.77 6.33 -2.95
C ALA A 397 34.67 7.57 -2.82
N THR A 398 34.35 8.67 -3.51
CA THR A 398 35.10 9.92 -3.42
C THR A 398 34.87 10.60 -2.06
N ALA A 399 33.62 10.61 -1.59
CA ALA A 399 33.25 11.23 -0.31
C ALA A 399 33.90 10.49 0.87
N GLU A 400 33.95 9.15 0.84
CA GLU A 400 34.67 8.32 1.81
C GLU A 400 36.17 8.66 1.88
N MET A 401 36.79 9.00 0.74
CA MET A 401 38.22 9.35 0.67
C MET A 401 38.55 10.79 1.08
N THR A 402 37.61 11.72 0.95
CA THR A 402 37.90 13.17 0.99
C THR A 402 37.32 13.90 2.20
N SER A 403 36.41 13.28 2.96
CA SER A 403 35.68 13.95 4.03
C SER A 403 36.04 13.54 5.45
N ASN A 404 35.80 14.44 6.41
CA ASN A 404 35.76 14.11 7.83
C ASN A 404 34.41 13.43 8.14
N GLY A 405 34.21 12.15 7.78
CA GLY A 405 33.08 11.31 8.20
C GLY A 405 31.66 11.73 7.77
N ASP A 406 31.20 12.92 8.19
CA ASP A 406 29.82 13.40 8.08
C ASP A 406 29.38 13.61 6.62
N HIS A 407 30.25 14.08 5.73
CA HIS A 407 29.90 14.27 4.32
C HIS A 407 29.86 12.95 3.54
N GLY A 408 30.72 11.97 3.87
CA GLY A 408 30.62 10.61 3.34
C GLY A 408 29.27 9.97 3.69
N ALA A 409 28.88 10.08 4.96
CA ALA A 409 27.60 9.57 5.45
C ALA A 409 26.39 10.21 4.74
N GLU A 410 26.47 11.50 4.39
CA GLU A 410 25.42 12.20 3.64
C GLU A 410 25.21 11.61 2.24
N GLU A 411 26.30 11.38 1.50
CA GLU A 411 26.23 10.83 0.15
C GLU A 411 25.79 9.36 0.17
N GLU A 412 26.22 8.57 1.16
CA GLU A 412 25.73 7.20 1.38
C GLU A 412 24.21 7.15 1.57
N ASN A 413 23.69 7.96 2.49
CA ASN A 413 22.25 8.02 2.74
C ASN A 413 21.47 8.58 1.54
N ARG A 414 22.06 9.53 0.79
CA ARG A 414 21.43 10.11 -0.40
C ARG A 414 21.27 9.09 -1.53
N TYR A 415 22.23 8.20 -1.70
CA TYR A 415 22.29 7.30 -2.85
C TYR A 415 21.95 5.84 -2.57
N VAL A 416 21.46 5.47 -1.38
CA VAL A 416 20.93 4.11 -1.15
C VAL A 416 19.64 3.86 -1.97
N PRO A 417 19.52 2.74 -2.72
CA PRO A 417 20.47 1.63 -2.93
C PRO A 417 21.31 1.70 -4.23
N LEU A 418 21.37 2.83 -4.92
CA LEU A 418 22.13 2.94 -6.17
C LEU A 418 23.62 2.65 -5.98
N ALA A 419 24.21 3.18 -4.90
CA ALA A 419 25.61 2.98 -4.57
C ALA A 419 25.81 1.61 -3.91
N PHE A 420 26.69 0.77 -4.47
CA PHE A 420 26.87 -0.61 -3.99
C PHE A 420 27.41 -0.68 -2.55
N GLN A 421 28.10 0.37 -2.09
CA GLN A 421 28.63 0.50 -0.73
C GLN A 421 27.53 0.57 0.34
N THR A 422 26.34 1.04 -0.04
CA THR A 422 25.22 1.30 0.88
C THR A 422 24.36 0.05 1.17
N VAL A 423 24.69 -1.07 0.55
CA VAL A 423 23.96 -2.33 0.66
C VAL A 423 24.92 -3.50 0.86
N VAL A 424 24.41 -4.59 1.39
CA VAL A 424 25.18 -5.83 1.60
C VAL A 424 24.48 -7.00 0.93
N ASP A 425 25.20 -8.08 0.69
CA ASP A 425 24.59 -9.32 0.21
C ASP A 425 23.67 -9.95 1.30
N PRO A 426 22.87 -10.98 0.97
CA PRO A 426 21.97 -11.62 1.93
C PRO A 426 22.67 -12.27 3.13
N GLU A 427 23.99 -12.48 3.06
CA GLU A 427 24.84 -12.99 4.15
C GLU A 427 25.57 -11.87 4.92
N SER A 428 25.19 -10.60 4.67
CA SER A 428 25.74 -9.39 5.29
C SER A 428 27.22 -9.15 4.97
N ARG A 429 27.67 -9.54 3.76
CA ARG A 429 29.00 -9.22 3.24
C ARG A 429 28.90 -8.03 2.27
N ASN A 430 29.92 -7.18 2.31
CA ASN A 430 30.05 -6.08 1.35
C ASN A 430 30.27 -6.63 -0.06
N PHE A 431 29.70 -5.95 -1.06
CA PHE A 431 30.04 -6.17 -2.46
C PHE A 431 31.47 -5.67 -2.74
N ALA A 432 32.20 -6.36 -3.61
CA ALA A 432 33.58 -6.00 -3.92
C ALA A 432 33.68 -4.77 -4.83
N ASP A 433 32.72 -4.62 -5.73
CA ASP A 433 32.61 -3.55 -6.72
C ASP A 433 31.16 -3.43 -7.22
N PHE A 434 30.88 -2.37 -7.99
CA PHE A 434 29.56 -2.14 -8.58
C PHE A 434 29.12 -3.31 -9.48
N GLN A 435 30.03 -3.95 -10.20
CA GLN A 435 29.69 -5.04 -11.12
C GLN A 435 29.17 -6.28 -10.37
N SER A 436 29.73 -6.59 -9.21
CA SER A 436 29.28 -7.69 -8.34
C SER A 436 27.88 -7.45 -7.75
N PHE A 437 27.50 -6.18 -7.54
CA PHE A 437 26.16 -5.78 -7.11
C PHE A 437 25.16 -5.72 -8.27
N TYR A 438 25.49 -5.01 -9.35
CA TYR A 438 24.60 -4.77 -10.49
C TYR A 438 24.31 -6.03 -11.31
N GLY A 439 25.24 -6.97 -11.39
CA GLY A 439 25.11 -8.12 -12.28
C GLY A 439 25.09 -7.71 -13.77
N PRO A 440 24.17 -8.22 -14.60
CA PRO A 440 22.86 -8.70 -14.18
C PRO A 440 22.80 -10.21 -13.96
N GLN A 441 21.86 -10.61 -13.11
CA GLN A 441 21.38 -11.98 -12.91
C GLN A 441 20.10 -12.16 -13.75
N GLN A 442 20.02 -13.25 -14.51
CA GLN A 442 18.83 -13.57 -15.28
C GLN A 442 17.79 -14.28 -14.40
N LEU A 443 16.62 -13.68 -14.24
CA LEU A 443 15.49 -14.26 -13.51
C LEU A 443 14.18 -14.02 -14.27
N ASN A 444 13.34 -15.04 -14.41
CA ASN A 444 12.01 -14.94 -15.05
C ASN A 444 12.01 -14.24 -16.42
N GLY A 445 13.02 -14.49 -17.26
CA GLY A 445 13.16 -13.84 -18.57
C GLY A 445 13.68 -12.40 -18.55
N GLY A 446 13.76 -11.76 -17.37
CA GLY A 446 14.33 -10.43 -17.16
C GLY A 446 15.76 -10.44 -16.62
N GLN A 447 16.32 -9.23 -16.43
CA GLN A 447 17.64 -8.99 -15.88
C GLN A 447 17.52 -8.21 -14.57
N PHE A 448 18.27 -8.63 -13.55
CA PHE A 448 18.18 -8.08 -12.20
C PHE A 448 19.54 -7.88 -11.57
N THR A 449 19.62 -7.02 -10.56
CA THR A 449 20.80 -6.95 -9.68
C THR A 449 21.04 -8.30 -8.99
N ALA A 450 22.23 -8.47 -8.42
CA ALA A 450 22.42 -9.48 -7.39
C ALA A 450 21.37 -9.30 -6.27
N PHE A 451 21.08 -10.37 -5.53
CA PHE A 451 20.31 -10.23 -4.30
C PHE A 451 21.13 -9.41 -3.30
N PHE A 452 20.47 -8.51 -2.59
CA PHE A 452 21.05 -7.66 -1.56
C PHE A 452 20.06 -7.43 -0.41
N GLN A 453 20.49 -6.74 0.63
CA GLN A 453 19.65 -6.25 1.73
C GLN A 453 20.20 -4.92 2.27
N ASN A 454 19.42 -4.23 3.10
CA ASN A 454 19.91 -3.07 3.85
C ASN A 454 21.03 -3.48 4.81
N ASN A 455 22.00 -2.59 5.03
CA ASN A 455 23.04 -2.78 6.03
C ASN A 455 22.57 -2.34 7.42
N TYR A 456 21.83 -3.21 8.12
CA TYR A 456 21.28 -2.91 9.46
C TYR A 456 22.33 -2.82 10.58
N THR A 457 23.59 -3.15 10.30
CA THR A 457 24.72 -3.00 11.21
C THR A 457 25.48 -1.70 11.03
N ASP A 458 25.25 -0.99 9.93
CA ASP A 458 25.80 0.34 9.71
C ASP A 458 24.81 1.42 10.19
N PRO A 459 25.17 2.23 11.21
CA PRO A 459 24.29 3.28 11.71
C PRO A 459 24.08 4.42 10.71
N VAL A 460 24.93 4.63 9.71
CA VAL A 460 24.69 5.64 8.67
C VAL A 460 23.45 5.27 7.86
N SER A 461 23.30 3.98 7.55
CA SER A 461 22.18 3.45 6.78
C SER A 461 20.83 3.49 7.50
N SER A 462 20.80 3.26 8.82
CA SER A 462 19.52 3.14 9.58
C SER A 462 19.26 4.26 10.59
N ASP A 463 20.28 4.99 11.04
CA ASP A 463 20.22 6.08 12.04
C ASP A 463 20.95 7.34 11.57
N TYR A 464 20.72 7.73 10.32
CA TYR A 464 21.39 8.89 9.73
C TYR A 464 21.13 10.18 10.54
N GLN A 465 22.20 10.84 10.97
CA GLN A 465 22.17 12.08 11.79
C GLN A 465 21.28 12.00 13.04
N GLY A 466 21.03 10.80 13.59
CA GLY A 466 20.17 10.61 14.76
C GLY A 466 18.68 10.84 14.50
N GLN A 467 18.26 10.87 13.23
CA GLN A 467 16.85 11.00 12.83
C GLN A 467 16.17 9.64 12.64
N GLY A 468 16.95 8.58 12.47
CA GLY A 468 16.47 7.21 12.29
C GLY A 468 16.52 6.39 13.57
N ILE A 469 16.91 5.12 13.46
CA ILE A 469 17.07 4.20 14.58
C ILE A 469 18.23 3.20 14.38
N ILE A 470 18.85 2.83 15.49
CA ILE A 470 19.70 1.63 15.55
C ILE A 470 18.79 0.42 15.72
N ILE A 471 18.88 -0.56 14.82
CA ILE A 471 18.07 -1.78 14.89
C ILE A 471 18.42 -2.60 16.15
N THR A 472 17.38 -3.08 16.84
CA THR A 472 17.54 -3.96 18.01
C THR A 472 18.35 -5.20 17.65
N GLY A 473 19.32 -5.55 18.48
CA GLY A 473 20.24 -6.65 18.24
C GLY A 473 21.49 -6.28 17.43
N THR A 474 21.60 -5.04 16.93
CA THR A 474 22.80 -4.53 16.25
C THR A 474 23.49 -3.44 17.07
N ASN A 475 24.75 -3.13 16.72
CA ASN A 475 25.56 -2.08 17.33
C ASN A 475 25.52 -2.06 18.87
N ASN A 476 25.13 -0.93 19.47
CA ASN A 476 25.03 -0.74 20.91
C ASN A 476 23.69 -1.19 21.50
N ARG A 477 22.73 -1.63 20.67
CA ARG A 477 21.36 -1.99 21.07
C ARG A 477 21.22 -3.50 21.29
N THR A 478 22.08 -4.05 22.15
CA THR A 478 22.16 -5.49 22.45
C THR A 478 21.55 -5.86 23.82
N GLY A 479 21.51 -7.15 24.17
CA GLY A 479 21.05 -7.62 25.49
C GLY A 479 19.53 -7.79 25.64
N PHE A 480 18.78 -7.66 24.54
CA PHE A 480 17.34 -7.88 24.50
C PHE A 480 17.01 -9.36 24.66
N ARG A 481 15.87 -9.64 25.31
CA ARG A 481 15.33 -11.00 25.48
C ARG A 481 14.00 -11.09 24.75
N GLN A 482 13.76 -12.23 24.12
CA GLN A 482 12.48 -12.50 23.48
C GLN A 482 11.35 -12.39 24.52
N PRO A 483 10.37 -11.47 24.33
CA PRO A 483 9.34 -11.20 25.32
C PRO A 483 8.25 -12.30 25.36
N PHE A 484 7.86 -12.84 24.21
CA PHE A 484 6.81 -13.85 24.10
C PHE A 484 7.29 -15.01 23.22
N ALA A 485 6.86 -16.23 23.55
CA ALA A 485 7.09 -17.37 22.66
C ALA A 485 6.27 -17.22 21.36
N PRO A 486 6.70 -17.78 20.21
CA PRO A 486 5.97 -17.69 18.94
C PRO A 486 4.48 -18.03 19.04
N GLN A 487 4.16 -19.14 19.72
CA GLN A 487 2.79 -19.58 19.92
C GLN A 487 1.97 -18.61 20.78
N ASP A 488 2.60 -17.72 21.54
CA ASP A 488 1.91 -16.76 22.39
C ASP A 488 1.69 -15.40 21.72
N ILE A 489 2.02 -15.32 20.42
CA ILE A 489 1.79 -14.17 19.56
C ILE A 489 0.79 -14.56 18.46
N VAL A 490 -0.13 -13.67 18.12
CA VAL A 490 -0.98 -13.77 16.92
C VAL A 490 -1.09 -12.41 16.24
N VAL A 491 -1.11 -12.39 14.92
CA VAL A 491 -1.32 -11.17 14.13
C VAL A 491 -2.78 -11.09 13.69
N LEU A 492 -3.40 -9.92 13.85
CA LEU A 492 -4.69 -9.58 13.28
C LEU A 492 -4.47 -8.62 12.10
N THR A 493 -5.12 -8.89 10.97
CA THR A 493 -5.02 -8.09 9.74
C THR A 493 -6.35 -8.09 8.99
N ASP A 494 -6.60 -7.07 8.18
CA ASP A 494 -7.72 -6.96 7.24
C ASP A 494 -7.25 -7.15 5.78
N GLY A 495 -6.04 -7.67 5.58
CA GLY A 495 -5.41 -7.85 4.27
C GLY A 495 -4.80 -6.59 3.66
N LEU A 496 -5.06 -5.41 4.22
CA LEU A 496 -4.48 -4.14 3.73
C LEU A 496 -3.05 -3.89 4.24
N CYS A 497 -2.44 -4.91 4.86
CA CYS A 497 -1.04 -4.92 5.24
C CYS A 497 -0.16 -4.90 3.99
N GLY A 498 0.63 -3.83 3.81
CA GLY A 498 1.52 -3.63 2.64
C GLY A 498 2.87 -3.03 2.98
N SER A 499 3.80 -3.04 2.02
CA SER A 499 5.13 -2.43 2.14
C SER A 499 5.87 -2.90 3.41
N THR A 500 6.34 -2.01 4.28
CA THR A 500 6.93 -2.38 5.59
C THR A 500 6.08 -3.35 6.41
N CYS A 501 4.76 -3.26 6.37
CA CYS A 501 3.89 -4.21 7.07
C CYS A 501 4.03 -5.62 6.46
N ALA A 502 4.16 -5.73 5.15
CA ALA A 502 4.44 -6.99 4.46
C ALA A 502 5.83 -7.54 4.83
N VAL A 503 6.86 -6.69 4.96
CA VAL A 503 8.20 -7.08 5.42
C VAL A 503 8.15 -7.64 6.85
N LEU A 504 7.51 -6.92 7.78
CA LEU A 504 7.31 -7.40 9.15
C LEU A 504 6.53 -8.72 9.16
N SER A 505 5.45 -8.82 8.36
CA SER A 505 4.62 -10.02 8.32
C SER A 505 5.38 -11.23 7.77
N GLU A 506 6.21 -11.03 6.75
CA GLU A 506 7.13 -12.04 6.24
C GLU A 506 8.09 -12.51 7.34
N GLN A 507 8.69 -11.58 8.08
CA GLN A 507 9.62 -11.94 9.16
C GLN A 507 8.91 -12.68 10.30
N LEU A 508 7.75 -12.19 10.75
CA LEU A 508 6.92 -12.82 11.79
C LEU A 508 6.50 -14.24 11.41
N LYS A 509 6.10 -14.47 10.16
CA LYS A 509 5.72 -15.80 9.69
C LYS A 509 6.93 -16.69 9.47
N ASN A 510 7.89 -16.25 8.64
CA ASN A 510 8.95 -17.10 8.12
C ASN A 510 10.04 -17.40 9.14
N HIS A 511 10.34 -16.44 10.01
CA HIS A 511 11.37 -16.58 11.04
C HIS A 511 10.78 -16.68 12.44
N GLY A 512 9.71 -15.94 12.72
CA GLY A 512 9.04 -15.95 14.02
C GLY A 512 8.07 -17.12 14.24
N GLY A 513 7.57 -17.78 13.18
CA GLY A 513 6.57 -18.83 13.29
C GLY A 513 5.22 -18.36 13.86
N VAL A 514 4.89 -17.08 13.68
CA VAL A 514 3.69 -16.43 14.21
C VAL A 514 2.50 -16.63 13.26
N GLN A 515 1.34 -16.97 13.82
CA GLN A 515 0.10 -17.20 13.06
C GLN A 515 -0.69 -15.91 12.84
N PHE A 516 -1.47 -15.90 11.76
CA PHE A 516 -2.25 -14.75 11.31
C PHE A 516 -3.74 -15.08 11.28
N ILE A 517 -4.56 -14.14 11.74
CA ILE A 517 -6.01 -14.15 11.58
C ILE A 517 -6.38 -12.94 10.71
N SER A 518 -7.04 -13.20 9.58
CA SER A 518 -7.60 -12.14 8.73
C SER A 518 -9.06 -11.87 9.08
N ILE A 519 -9.55 -10.65 8.83
CA ILE A 519 -10.96 -10.28 9.00
C ILE A 519 -11.52 -9.57 7.76
N GLY A 520 -12.75 -9.90 7.39
CA GLY A 520 -13.44 -9.37 6.22
C GLY A 520 -13.21 -10.22 4.96
N GLY A 521 -13.02 -9.56 3.83
CA GLY A 521 -12.97 -10.12 2.48
C GLY A 521 -14.35 -10.35 1.88
N ARG A 522 -14.38 -10.86 0.64
CA ARG A 522 -15.61 -11.09 -0.13
C ARG A 522 -16.57 -12.05 0.59
N PRO A 523 -17.90 -11.91 0.45
CA PRO A 523 -18.90 -12.69 1.19
C PRO A 523 -19.01 -14.14 0.67
N GLN A 524 -17.93 -14.91 0.82
CA GLN A 524 -17.78 -16.29 0.35
C GLN A 524 -16.95 -17.14 1.33
N PRO A 525 -17.15 -18.46 1.37
CA PRO A 525 -16.29 -19.37 2.12
C PRO A 525 -14.83 -19.36 1.65
N GLY A 526 -13.94 -19.92 2.45
CA GLY A 526 -12.52 -20.08 2.11
C GLY A 526 -11.60 -19.02 2.72
N PRO A 527 -10.27 -19.20 2.56
CA PRO A 527 -9.27 -18.36 3.18
C PRO A 527 -9.13 -17.01 2.45
N MET A 528 -8.51 -16.07 3.15
CA MET A 528 -8.08 -14.76 2.65
C MET A 528 -6.59 -14.61 2.98
N GLN A 529 -5.83 -13.87 2.17
CA GLN A 529 -4.43 -13.59 2.48
C GLN A 529 -4.30 -12.69 3.71
N ALA A 530 -3.28 -12.95 4.53
CA ALA A 530 -2.94 -12.07 5.65
C ALA A 530 -2.35 -10.73 5.15
N VAL A 531 -1.61 -10.79 4.06
CA VAL A 531 -0.95 -9.67 3.38
C VAL A 531 -1.48 -9.65 1.95
N GLY A 532 -2.42 -8.76 1.68
CA GLY A 532 -3.11 -8.64 0.39
C GLY A 532 -2.80 -7.34 -0.35
N ASP A 533 -2.05 -6.43 0.25
CA ASP A 533 -1.53 -5.24 -0.40
C ASP A 533 -0.13 -5.51 -1.00
N THR A 534 0.54 -4.48 -1.53
CA THR A 534 1.88 -4.62 -2.13
C THR A 534 2.88 -5.26 -1.18
N LYS A 535 3.58 -6.28 -1.67
CA LYS A 535 4.63 -7.04 -0.97
C LYS A 535 6.03 -6.63 -1.42
N GLY A 536 6.15 -5.56 -2.23
CA GLY A 536 7.42 -4.90 -2.52
C GLY A 536 8.12 -4.43 -1.25
N ALA A 537 9.45 -4.58 -1.20
CA ALA A 537 10.23 -4.21 -0.02
C ALA A 537 10.35 -2.68 0.10
N GLN A 538 10.46 -1.95 -1.01
CA GLN A 538 10.65 -0.51 -0.99
C GLN A 538 10.08 0.18 -2.24
N ILE A 539 9.33 1.26 -2.00
CA ILE A 539 8.93 2.22 -3.03
C ILE A 539 10.10 3.16 -3.36
N PHE A 540 10.27 3.53 -4.62
CA PHE A 540 11.03 4.70 -5.03
C PHE A 540 10.05 5.84 -5.31
N PRO A 541 9.83 6.73 -4.33
CA PRO A 541 8.89 7.85 -4.45
C PRO A 541 9.47 9.00 -5.28
N GLN A 542 8.61 9.97 -5.59
CA GLN A 542 8.95 11.15 -6.40
C GLN A 542 10.22 11.90 -5.97
N ASP A 543 10.47 12.07 -4.67
CA ASP A 543 11.60 12.83 -4.12
C ASP A 543 12.91 12.09 -4.36
N LYS A 544 12.91 10.77 -4.26
CA LYS A 544 14.06 9.94 -4.67
C LYS A 544 14.29 10.00 -6.18
N ILE A 545 13.24 9.86 -6.98
CA ILE A 545 13.38 9.88 -8.44
C ILE A 545 13.84 11.27 -8.93
N ALA A 546 13.38 12.37 -8.33
CA ALA A 546 13.84 13.72 -8.65
C ALA A 546 15.36 13.87 -8.46
N ILE A 547 15.91 13.40 -7.33
CA ILE A 547 17.35 13.38 -7.08
C ILE A 547 18.08 12.59 -8.17
N TRP A 548 17.50 11.50 -8.65
CA TRP A 548 18.09 10.67 -9.70
C TRP A 548 18.00 11.32 -11.07
N VAL A 549 16.93 12.03 -11.40
CA VAL A 549 16.82 12.82 -12.63
C VAL A 549 17.91 13.88 -12.65
N ASP A 550 18.11 14.61 -11.54
CA ASP A 550 19.17 15.62 -11.41
C ASP A 550 20.56 15.00 -11.59
N LEU A 551 20.83 13.88 -10.91
CA LEU A 551 22.09 13.15 -11.02
C LEU A 551 22.33 12.69 -12.47
N PHE A 552 21.32 12.08 -13.09
CA PHE A 552 21.40 11.55 -14.44
C PHE A 552 21.72 12.65 -15.45
N ARG A 553 21.09 13.81 -15.34
CA ARG A 553 21.21 14.91 -16.32
C ARG A 553 22.40 15.83 -16.06
N SER A 554 23.10 15.69 -14.94
CA SER A 554 24.26 16.50 -14.60
C SER A 554 25.47 16.17 -15.49
N ARG A 555 25.79 17.04 -16.46
CA ARG A 555 26.98 16.89 -17.33
C ARG A 555 28.30 16.95 -16.56
N GLU A 556 28.30 17.60 -15.39
CA GLU A 556 29.48 17.69 -14.52
C GLU A 556 29.68 16.41 -13.71
N GLN A 557 28.59 15.85 -13.16
CA GLN A 557 28.66 14.70 -12.25
C GLN A 557 28.52 13.35 -12.96
N ASN A 558 27.82 13.29 -14.11
CA ASN A 558 27.56 12.07 -14.85
C ASN A 558 28.40 12.00 -16.14
N PRO A 559 29.60 11.39 -16.11
CA PRO A 559 30.42 11.17 -17.29
C PRO A 559 29.83 10.11 -18.26
N LEU A 560 28.83 9.34 -17.83
CA LEU A 560 28.18 8.29 -18.63
C LEU A 560 26.92 8.77 -19.35
N LEU A 561 26.58 10.07 -19.27
CA LEU A 561 25.36 10.61 -19.87
C LEU A 561 25.27 10.35 -21.39
N ASP A 562 26.40 10.30 -22.10
CA ASP A 562 26.40 10.04 -23.54
C ASP A 562 25.99 8.59 -23.90
N GLU A 563 25.99 7.66 -22.94
CA GLU A 563 25.44 6.30 -23.13
C GLU A 563 23.91 6.32 -23.31
N ALA A 564 23.23 7.37 -22.87
CA ALA A 564 21.79 7.53 -23.05
C ALA A 564 21.39 7.91 -24.48
N ASN A 565 22.31 8.42 -25.29
CA ASN A 565 22.02 8.96 -26.62
C ASN A 565 21.41 7.90 -27.55
N GLY A 566 20.30 8.24 -28.21
CA GLY A 566 19.57 7.34 -29.09
C GLY A 566 18.74 6.26 -28.36
N THR A 567 18.59 6.36 -27.05
CA THR A 567 17.77 5.44 -26.23
C THR A 567 16.57 6.16 -25.60
N ILE A 568 15.68 5.42 -24.94
CA ILE A 568 14.55 6.02 -24.21
C ILE A 568 15.01 6.96 -23.10
N TRP A 569 16.24 6.82 -22.59
CA TRP A 569 16.77 7.55 -21.44
C TRP A 569 17.05 9.03 -21.73
N GLU A 570 17.04 9.46 -22.98
CA GLU A 570 17.00 10.89 -23.33
C GLU A 570 15.77 11.60 -22.71
N ASN A 571 14.69 10.84 -22.48
CA ASN A 571 13.44 11.30 -21.91
C ASN A 571 13.35 11.11 -20.38
N PHE A 572 14.43 10.71 -19.69
CA PHE A 572 14.41 10.68 -18.23
C PHE A 572 14.43 12.13 -17.69
N THR A 573 13.26 12.60 -17.28
CA THR A 573 12.97 13.98 -16.88
C THR A 573 12.05 14.03 -15.65
N ASP A 574 11.83 15.23 -15.13
CA ASP A 574 10.92 15.56 -14.03
C ASP A 574 9.45 15.68 -14.47
N VAL A 575 9.15 15.57 -15.77
CA VAL A 575 7.80 15.75 -16.31
C VAL A 575 6.74 14.89 -15.58
N PRO A 576 6.93 13.60 -15.30
CA PRO A 576 5.96 12.80 -14.57
C PRO A 576 5.67 13.32 -13.17
N ILE A 577 6.69 13.88 -12.49
CA ILE A 577 6.58 14.47 -11.14
C ILE A 577 5.81 15.79 -11.22
N LEU A 578 6.18 16.67 -12.14
CA LEU A 578 5.53 17.96 -12.35
C LEU A 578 4.06 17.83 -12.78
N ARG A 579 3.74 16.72 -13.45
CA ARG A 579 2.40 16.40 -13.98
C ARG A 579 1.58 15.51 -13.07
N ALA A 580 2.01 15.28 -11.83
CA ALA A 580 1.29 14.46 -10.86
C ALA A 580 0.64 15.31 -9.77
N SER A 581 -0.55 14.90 -9.34
CA SER A 581 -1.21 15.49 -8.18
C SER A 581 -0.77 14.81 -6.88
N TYR A 582 -0.76 15.56 -5.77
CA TYR A 582 -0.43 15.08 -4.41
C TYR A 582 0.91 14.36 -4.26
N GLY A 583 1.84 14.59 -5.20
CA GLY A 583 3.10 13.89 -5.26
C GLY A 583 2.97 12.38 -5.48
N SER A 584 1.92 11.97 -6.20
CA SER A 584 1.53 10.58 -6.43
C SER A 584 2.33 9.95 -7.57
N VAL A 585 3.66 9.97 -7.47
CA VAL A 585 4.56 9.25 -8.38
C VAL A 585 5.40 8.26 -7.58
N GLY A 586 5.41 7.02 -8.01
CA GLY A 586 6.27 6.01 -7.43
C GLY A 586 6.28 4.71 -8.21
N VAL A 587 7.31 3.92 -7.93
CA VAL A 587 7.47 2.55 -8.42
C VAL A 587 7.88 1.63 -7.28
N ASN A 588 7.56 0.34 -7.40
CA ASN A 588 8.15 -0.70 -6.58
C ASN A 588 9.61 -0.87 -6.98
N GLY A 589 10.48 -0.17 -6.27
CA GLY A 589 11.89 -0.13 -6.55
C GLY A 589 12.60 -1.43 -6.20
N ARG A 590 12.12 -2.16 -5.19
CA ARG A 590 12.76 -3.39 -4.70
C ARG A 590 11.76 -4.51 -4.53
N ASN A 591 11.95 -5.60 -5.26
CA ASN A 591 11.27 -6.86 -4.96
C ASN A 591 11.66 -7.35 -3.55
N ASN A 592 10.75 -8.04 -2.87
CA ASN A 592 11.02 -8.73 -1.61
C ASN A 592 11.02 -10.24 -1.82
N PHE A 593 11.97 -10.95 -1.21
CA PHE A 593 12.10 -12.40 -1.35
C PHE A 593 12.15 -13.10 0.00
N ARG A 594 11.47 -14.25 0.06
CA ARG A 594 11.59 -15.18 1.18
C ARG A 594 13.01 -15.73 1.26
N ILE A 595 13.62 -15.68 2.45
CA ILE A 595 14.89 -16.36 2.69
C ILE A 595 14.68 -17.87 2.68
N GLY A 596 15.59 -18.59 2.03
CA GLY A 596 15.59 -20.06 1.95
C GLY A 596 14.73 -20.62 0.82
N ASP A 597 13.86 -19.79 0.23
CA ASP A 597 13.10 -20.20 -0.95
C ASP A 597 14.02 -20.39 -2.17
N LYS A 598 13.74 -21.46 -2.92
CA LYS A 598 14.51 -21.87 -4.09
C LYS A 598 13.85 -21.47 -5.41
N THR A 599 12.58 -21.09 -5.40
CA THR A 599 11.89 -20.66 -6.63
C THR A 599 12.30 -19.25 -7.02
N GLN A 600 12.86 -18.48 -6.08
CA GLN A 600 13.27 -17.09 -6.29
C GLN A 600 12.11 -16.25 -6.85
N THR A 601 10.90 -16.53 -6.36
CA THR A 601 9.70 -15.80 -6.75
C THR A 601 9.55 -14.58 -5.84
N PRO A 602 9.40 -13.36 -6.38
CA PRO A 602 9.10 -12.20 -5.55
C PRO A 602 7.79 -12.41 -4.78
N LEU A 603 7.77 -11.99 -3.52
CA LEU A 603 6.60 -12.15 -2.65
C LEU A 603 5.32 -11.56 -3.25
N GLN A 604 5.45 -10.51 -4.08
CA GLN A 604 4.35 -9.88 -4.84
C GLN A 604 3.48 -10.87 -5.62
N PHE A 605 4.07 -11.97 -6.10
CA PHE A 605 3.39 -12.96 -6.95
C PHE A 605 2.98 -14.24 -6.20
N THR A 606 3.12 -14.24 -4.87
CA THR A 606 2.84 -15.41 -4.04
C THR A 606 1.51 -15.29 -3.32
N TYR A 607 0.77 -16.40 -3.29
CA TYR A 607 -0.46 -16.54 -2.51
C TYR A 607 -0.17 -17.11 -1.12
N GLU A 608 -0.58 -16.39 -0.08
CA GLU A 608 -0.36 -16.79 1.31
C GLU A 608 -1.61 -16.59 2.17
N ALA A 609 -2.33 -17.67 2.41
CA ALA A 609 -3.50 -17.68 3.27
C ALA A 609 -3.14 -17.35 4.72
N ALA A 610 -4.01 -16.59 5.39
CA ALA A 610 -4.04 -16.52 6.85
C ALA A 610 -4.37 -17.90 7.45
N ASP A 611 -4.08 -18.09 8.73
CA ASP A 611 -4.35 -19.35 9.41
C ASP A 611 -5.84 -19.57 9.72
N CYS A 612 -6.60 -18.48 9.81
CA CYS A 612 -8.04 -18.41 9.96
C CYS A 612 -8.53 -17.06 9.42
N ARG A 613 -9.77 -17.04 8.91
CA ARG A 613 -10.45 -15.82 8.47
C ARG A 613 -11.71 -15.59 9.32
N LEU A 614 -12.02 -14.33 9.62
CA LEU A 614 -13.19 -13.88 10.38
C LEU A 614 -14.14 -13.03 9.56
N TRP A 615 -15.43 -13.06 9.90
CA TRP A 615 -16.37 -12.03 9.49
C TRP A 615 -16.42 -10.89 10.50
N TRP A 616 -16.60 -9.66 10.01
CA TRP A 616 -16.99 -8.54 10.86
C TRP A 616 -18.37 -8.80 11.47
N THR A 617 -18.55 -8.50 12.76
CA THR A 617 -19.87 -8.36 13.36
C THR A 617 -20.12 -6.89 13.67
N ARG A 618 -21.38 -6.55 13.94
CA ARG A 618 -21.78 -5.18 14.24
C ARG A 618 -21.02 -4.59 15.44
N GLU A 619 -20.81 -5.37 16.49
CA GLU A 619 -20.11 -4.96 17.73
C GLU A 619 -18.67 -4.55 17.45
N MET A 620 -18.01 -5.25 16.55
CA MET A 620 -16.62 -5.00 16.19
C MET A 620 -16.42 -3.65 15.49
N LEU A 621 -17.47 -3.06 14.90
CA LEU A 621 -17.39 -1.76 14.22
C LEU A 621 -17.26 -0.58 15.18
N TYR A 622 -17.68 -0.73 16.43
CA TYR A 622 -17.67 0.34 17.43
C TYR A 622 -16.93 -0.01 18.71
N ASP A 623 -16.57 -1.28 18.92
CA ASP A 623 -15.77 -1.73 20.05
C ASP A 623 -14.58 -2.57 19.57
N GLY A 624 -13.41 -1.92 19.46
CA GLY A 624 -12.16 -2.61 19.10
C GLY A 624 -11.71 -3.64 20.16
N ALA A 625 -12.06 -3.43 21.43
CA ALA A 625 -11.75 -4.39 22.50
C ALA A 625 -12.57 -5.67 22.34
N PHE A 626 -13.81 -5.57 21.84
CA PHE A 626 -14.63 -6.74 21.51
C PHE A 626 -13.98 -7.61 20.42
N LEU A 627 -13.44 -6.99 19.36
CA LEU A 627 -12.68 -7.68 18.31
C LEU A 627 -11.44 -8.37 18.88
N TRP A 628 -10.61 -7.65 19.63
CA TRP A 628 -9.39 -8.20 20.23
C TRP A 628 -9.71 -9.34 21.21
N ALA A 629 -10.78 -9.23 22.00
CA ALA A 629 -11.22 -10.29 22.89
C ALA A 629 -11.68 -11.54 22.12
N ARG A 630 -12.32 -11.38 20.95
CA ARG A 630 -12.66 -12.53 20.09
C ARG A 630 -11.40 -13.22 19.59
N VAL A 631 -10.48 -12.45 19.00
CA VAL A 631 -9.18 -12.94 18.51
C VAL A 631 -8.39 -13.66 19.62
N ALA A 632 -8.35 -13.08 20.83
CA ALA A 632 -7.65 -13.67 21.97
C ALA A 632 -8.21 -15.04 22.37
N ARG A 633 -9.54 -15.20 22.42
CA ARG A 633 -10.16 -16.50 22.74
C ARG A 633 -9.84 -17.55 21.67
N MET A 634 -9.94 -17.16 20.40
CA MET A 634 -9.62 -18.03 19.27
C MET A 634 -8.17 -18.52 19.33
N ALA A 635 -7.22 -17.61 19.49
CA ALA A 635 -5.79 -17.92 19.44
C ALA A 635 -5.26 -18.61 20.68
N PHE A 636 -5.73 -18.21 21.87
CA PHE A 636 -5.10 -18.63 23.12
C PHE A 636 -5.94 -19.63 23.93
N LYS A 637 -7.22 -19.85 23.59
CA LYS A 637 -8.09 -20.83 24.28
C LYS A 637 -8.62 -21.93 23.37
N GLU A 638 -8.95 -21.61 22.12
CA GLU A 638 -9.62 -22.54 21.19
C GLU A 638 -8.65 -23.22 20.20
N ARG A 639 -7.46 -22.64 19.99
CA ARG A 639 -6.41 -23.26 19.18
C ARG A 639 -5.95 -24.60 19.79
N ARG A 640 -5.76 -25.63 18.95
CA ARG A 640 -5.19 -26.93 19.32
C ARG A 640 -4.06 -27.26 18.34
N GLY A 641 -2.84 -27.38 18.86
CA GLY A 641 -1.65 -27.40 18.00
C GLY A 641 -1.58 -26.11 17.19
N THR A 642 -1.50 -26.23 15.86
CA THR A 642 -1.53 -25.11 14.92
C THR A 642 -2.93 -24.79 14.39
N GLN A 643 -3.95 -25.58 14.72
CA GLN A 643 -5.31 -25.42 14.16
C GLN A 643 -6.18 -24.51 15.03
N PHE A 644 -6.83 -23.53 14.39
CA PHE A 644 -7.89 -22.74 15.00
C PHE A 644 -9.22 -23.49 14.88
N ASN A 645 -9.74 -24.03 15.98
CA ASN A 645 -11.00 -24.78 16.01
C ASN A 645 -12.19 -23.91 16.42
N SER A 646 -12.14 -22.62 16.10
CA SER A 646 -13.22 -21.70 16.43
C SER A 646 -14.34 -21.82 15.42
N LYS A 647 -15.59 -21.82 15.88
CA LYS A 647 -16.76 -21.69 15.01
C LYS A 647 -16.79 -20.38 14.22
N TYR A 648 -16.06 -19.36 14.69
CA TYR A 648 -15.96 -18.06 14.03
C TYR A 648 -14.96 -18.05 12.87
N CYS A 649 -14.12 -19.08 12.72
CA CYS A 649 -13.34 -19.22 11.51
C CYS A 649 -14.28 -19.52 10.35
N VAL A 650 -14.25 -18.68 9.31
CA VAL A 650 -15.05 -18.85 8.10
C VAL A 650 -14.89 -20.28 7.57
N THR A 651 -15.99 -20.91 7.15
CA THR A 651 -15.98 -22.27 6.62
C THR A 651 -14.88 -22.43 5.55
N ASN A 652 -14.06 -23.48 5.69
CA ASN A 652 -12.91 -23.79 4.83
C ASN A 652 -11.79 -22.73 4.80
N SER A 653 -11.70 -21.84 5.79
CA SER A 653 -10.64 -20.81 5.86
C SER A 653 -9.38 -21.23 6.62
N THR A 654 -9.39 -22.40 7.27
CA THR A 654 -8.25 -22.91 8.05
C THR A 654 -7.54 -24.04 7.31
N GLY A 655 -6.27 -24.28 7.66
CA GLY A 655 -5.53 -25.45 7.14
C GLY A 655 -5.08 -25.35 5.68
N HIS A 656 -5.11 -24.16 5.07
CA HIS A 656 -4.61 -23.99 3.71
C HIS A 656 -3.11 -24.29 3.65
N PRO A 657 -2.58 -25.05 2.66
CA PRO A 657 -1.18 -25.49 2.62
C PRO A 657 -0.11 -24.38 2.65
N THR A 658 -0.50 -23.13 2.39
CA THR A 658 0.39 -21.95 2.48
C THR A 658 0.33 -21.23 3.83
N SER A 659 -0.52 -21.66 4.78
CA SER A 659 -0.59 -21.16 6.15
C SER A 659 0.15 -22.09 7.14
N LEU A 660 0.53 -21.58 8.31
CA LEU A 660 1.16 -22.39 9.37
C LEU A 660 0.21 -23.49 9.87
N SER A 661 -1.09 -23.20 9.93
CA SER A 661 -2.14 -24.17 10.23
C SER A 661 -2.21 -25.27 9.18
N GLY A 662 -1.95 -24.99 7.89
CA GLY A 662 -1.91 -26.02 6.84
C GLY A 662 -0.60 -26.81 6.74
N GLY A 663 0.33 -26.63 7.68
CA GLY A 663 1.60 -27.36 7.68
C GLY A 663 2.68 -26.74 6.81
N TRP A 664 2.54 -25.45 6.46
CA TRP A 664 3.59 -24.67 5.83
C TRP A 664 4.91 -24.72 6.63
N LYS A 665 6.05 -24.66 5.94
CA LYS A 665 7.39 -24.75 6.54
C LYS A 665 8.26 -23.54 6.19
N PRO A 666 9.09 -23.07 7.15
CA PRO A 666 10.09 -22.03 6.91
C PRO A 666 10.92 -22.25 5.64
N GLY A 667 11.14 -21.17 4.89
CA GLY A 667 11.94 -21.17 3.67
C GLY A 667 11.24 -21.77 2.44
N THR A 668 9.93 -21.98 2.47
CA THR A 668 9.16 -22.44 1.31
C THR A 668 7.94 -21.55 1.09
N PHE A 669 7.33 -21.55 -0.09
CA PHE A 669 6.02 -20.91 -0.31
C PHE A 669 4.82 -21.85 -0.11
N GLY A 670 5.07 -23.15 0.07
CA GLY A 670 4.02 -24.16 -0.07
C GLY A 670 3.46 -24.22 -1.51
N PRO A 671 2.39 -24.98 -1.74
CA PRO A 671 1.73 -25.06 -3.05
C PRO A 671 1.18 -23.71 -3.49
N GLN A 672 1.73 -23.14 -4.56
CA GLN A 672 1.29 -21.87 -5.16
C GLN A 672 0.12 -22.08 -6.14
N GLN A 673 -0.85 -22.90 -5.72
CA GLN A 673 -2.15 -23.05 -6.35
C GLN A 673 -3.18 -22.37 -5.44
N PRO A 674 -3.62 -21.14 -5.77
CA PRO A 674 -4.62 -20.46 -4.96
C PRO A 674 -5.94 -21.25 -4.87
N PRO A 675 -6.76 -21.00 -3.84
CA PRO A 675 -8.11 -21.54 -3.77
C PRO A 675 -8.91 -21.26 -5.05
N PRO A 676 -9.82 -22.15 -5.49
CA PRO A 676 -10.57 -21.98 -6.73
C PRO A 676 -11.33 -20.66 -6.85
N ASN A 677 -11.81 -20.11 -5.72
CA ASN A 677 -12.54 -18.84 -5.65
C ASN A 677 -11.65 -17.63 -5.31
N ALA A 678 -10.33 -17.81 -5.21
CA ALA A 678 -9.40 -16.74 -4.92
C ALA A 678 -9.14 -15.85 -6.13
N LYS A 679 -9.10 -16.42 -7.35
CA LYS A 679 -8.78 -15.67 -8.58
C LYS A 679 -9.82 -14.59 -8.90
N ALA A 680 -9.33 -13.46 -9.41
CA ALA A 680 -10.16 -12.42 -10.00
C ALA A 680 -10.36 -12.71 -11.50
N VAL A 681 -11.56 -13.10 -11.92
CA VAL A 681 -11.88 -13.34 -13.34
C VAL A 681 -12.85 -12.28 -13.85
N LEU A 682 -12.64 -11.73 -15.05
CA LEU A 682 -13.57 -10.78 -15.70
C LEU A 682 -14.90 -11.44 -16.12
N GLU A 683 -14.87 -12.72 -16.53
CA GLU A 683 -16.07 -13.50 -16.89
C GLU A 683 -17.02 -13.76 -15.72
N GLY A 684 -16.56 -13.59 -14.48
CA GLY A 684 -17.40 -13.61 -13.28
C GLY A 684 -18.30 -12.38 -13.12
N TRP A 685 -18.20 -11.39 -14.01
CA TRP A 685 -18.90 -10.10 -13.91
C TRP A 685 -19.64 -9.77 -15.21
N LYS A 686 -20.92 -10.13 -15.29
CA LYS A 686 -21.80 -9.51 -16.29
C LYS A 686 -22.14 -8.09 -15.82
N LEU A 687 -21.58 -7.09 -16.49
CA LEU A 687 -21.99 -5.69 -16.39
C LEU A 687 -22.45 -5.19 -17.76
N ASP A 688 -23.72 -5.39 -18.07
CA ASP A 688 -24.41 -4.64 -19.11
C ASP A 688 -24.97 -3.36 -18.49
N GLY A 689 -24.30 -2.22 -18.72
CA GLY A 689 -24.77 -0.90 -18.26
C GLY A 689 -23.65 0.14 -18.10
N ARG A 690 -23.04 0.57 -19.21
CA ARG A 690 -21.94 1.58 -19.28
C ARG A 690 -22.39 3.00 -18.88
N PRO A 691 -21.47 3.93 -18.48
CA PRO A 691 -20.02 3.94 -18.81
C PRO A 691 -19.00 4.10 -17.65
N LEU A 692 -17.94 3.27 -17.73
CA LEU A 692 -16.51 3.57 -17.51
C LEU A 692 -15.88 3.47 -18.92
N GLY A 693 -15.77 4.60 -19.61
CA GLY A 693 -15.69 4.64 -21.07
C GLY A 693 -14.31 4.41 -21.68
N SER A 694 -13.72 3.20 -21.58
CA SER A 694 -12.65 2.75 -22.50
C SER A 694 -12.13 1.33 -22.20
N VAL A 695 -12.00 0.93 -20.93
CA VAL A 695 -11.27 -0.30 -20.56
C VAL A 695 -12.02 -1.61 -20.92
N LEU A 696 -13.33 -1.56 -21.12
CA LEU A 696 -14.15 -2.71 -21.56
C LEU A 696 -14.37 -2.80 -23.08
N ASN A 697 -13.83 -1.87 -23.88
CA ASN A 697 -13.95 -1.97 -25.35
C ASN A 697 -12.89 -2.89 -25.96
N ALA A 698 -11.72 -3.04 -25.34
CA ALA A 698 -10.67 -3.90 -25.88
C ALA A 698 -10.93 -5.40 -25.65
N VAL A 699 -11.54 -5.78 -24.51
CA VAL A 699 -11.70 -7.22 -24.17
C VAL A 699 -12.88 -7.90 -24.91
N ASN A 700 -13.81 -7.12 -25.47
CA ASN A 700 -14.90 -7.66 -26.32
C ASN A 700 -14.59 -7.62 -27.84
N ALA A 701 -13.40 -7.17 -28.24
CA ALA A 701 -12.99 -7.21 -29.66
C ALA A 701 -12.40 -8.57 -30.10
N GLU A 702 -12.11 -9.49 -29.17
CA GLU A 702 -11.45 -10.78 -29.48
C GLU A 702 -12.16 -12.03 -28.93
N LEU A 703 -13.49 -12.03 -28.85
CA LEU A 703 -14.27 -13.28 -28.75
C LEU A 703 -15.32 -13.41 -29.85
N LYS A 704 -14.92 -13.05 -31.07
CA LYS A 704 -15.35 -13.71 -32.29
C LYS A 704 -14.20 -14.51 -32.87
#